data_AF-A0A7I8VWH0-F1
#
_entry.id   AF-A0A7I8VWH0-F1
#
_cell.length_a   1.000
_cell.length_b   1.000
_cell.length_c   1.000
_cell.angle_alpha   90.00
_cell.angle_beta   90.00
_cell.angle_gamma   90.00
#
_symmetry.space_group_name_H-M   'P 1'
#
loop_
_entity.id
_entity.type
_entity.pdbx_description
1 polymer ?
#
loop_
_entity_poly.entity_id
_entity_poly.type
_entity_poly.pdbx_seq_one_letter_code
_entity_poly.pdbx_strand_id
1 'polypeptide(L)'
;MLKNLRRRDAQRNTWAQNNFFRNYPSLLLFFVGVGNVPARQKAIEVESRKYGDIIQIGFIDNYKNLTYKATGIHKWIATYCSSAKYVVKSDDDMFINPFYMLQLMKLHMNKKRTIICYLYSRSPIIRMGDETCKENLRKWCIPKHFLPEMNIYPTYCSGSAFIYTADLSLDIYSTTKHVNYFYIDDVYMTGLILKFIRNITKIDLAEADRYLADIVAFSSALRKREGNLFATHAFYLLNQELNIAWYSLLKSMVGQEFDEERQPSSDSTVEINSNNNHQNYSTNQQSTSDVEVKNDEKPRAIWSGHVEFLLSCISFAVGLGNIWRFPHQCYQNGGGAFLIIYILMLIFLGLPLFFLEMAFGQYASLGPITIWRICPLFKEIKDHVTGLGYMMVFISSIVSIYYNVVIGYTLIFLFYSFTSKLPWSYCHPGWINCKAHFSDCPTNTTLINSTQILEYTTQAVTATANLTKNSSTVINCTSPNDRTPSEIFWYENVLDLSDGIHEMGGLKWKLVLFLLLAWVIVFLCIMKGIKSSGKVAYFTGTFPYVILLILFFRGVTLKGAGKGIEFYLKPDFEMMKHSKVWRAAAVQILYSLGPGFGGLLTMSSYNKFNNNCHRDALIVALVNSGTSIFAGFVIFSVLGFMAHETQQEVKDVVKNSGPGLAFIAYPEALAQMKGGPFWSICFFFMLFVLGLGSQFIIIASFIEYDGMKYENYTYPQWAEALGWLIVSAILLCLPVYMIIKVANCVGSLKNLWWVIRGPYAIKVLNLRTLIEPSSKWGPALEKIEKNIHILG
;
A
#
# COMPACT_ATOMS: atom_id res chain seq x y z
N MET A 1 -32.23 -36.17 -8.15
CA MET A 1 -31.61 -36.75 -9.36
C MET A 1 -30.54 -35.83 -9.93
N LEU A 2 -30.87 -34.58 -10.33
CA LEU A 2 -29.89 -33.60 -10.80
C LEU A 2 -28.73 -33.33 -9.83
N LYS A 3 -28.98 -33.38 -8.52
CA LYS A 3 -27.95 -33.11 -7.50
C LYS A 3 -26.76 -34.08 -7.57
N ASN A 4 -27.00 -35.38 -7.73
CA ASN A 4 -25.91 -36.37 -7.76
C ASN A 4 -25.18 -36.37 -9.10
N LEU A 5 -25.89 -36.11 -10.20
CA LEU A 5 -25.27 -35.88 -11.52
C LEU A 5 -24.33 -34.66 -11.47
N ARG A 6 -24.81 -33.52 -10.97
CA ARG A 6 -23.98 -32.30 -10.81
C ARG A 6 -22.75 -32.51 -9.94
N ARG A 7 -22.87 -33.32 -8.87
CA ARG A 7 -21.76 -33.69 -8.00
C ARG A 7 -20.68 -34.50 -8.73
N ARG A 8 -21.06 -35.51 -9.51
CA ARG A 8 -20.12 -36.27 -10.33
C ARG A 8 -19.48 -35.43 -11.43
N ASP A 9 -20.27 -34.59 -12.10
CA ASP A 9 -19.74 -33.64 -13.09
C ASP A 9 -18.76 -32.65 -12.44
N ALA A 10 -19.01 -32.22 -11.20
CA ALA A 10 -18.05 -31.41 -10.45
C ALA A 10 -16.74 -32.18 -10.21
N GLN A 11 -16.78 -33.45 -9.82
CA GLN A 11 -15.56 -34.25 -9.62
C GLN A 11 -14.79 -34.44 -10.93
N ARG A 12 -15.47 -34.81 -12.03
CA ARG A 12 -14.89 -34.94 -13.38
C ARG A 12 -14.18 -33.67 -13.83
N ASN A 13 -14.79 -32.52 -13.56
CA ASN A 13 -14.27 -31.22 -13.96
C ASN A 13 -13.31 -30.61 -12.94
N THR A 14 -13.04 -31.27 -11.81
CA THR A 14 -12.16 -30.72 -10.77
C THR A 14 -11.01 -31.65 -10.38
N TRP A 15 -10.99 -32.13 -9.14
CA TRP A 15 -9.85 -32.82 -8.56
C TRP A 15 -9.58 -34.22 -9.13
N ALA A 16 -10.57 -34.81 -9.81
CA ALA A 16 -10.46 -36.13 -10.41
C ALA A 16 -10.04 -36.09 -11.90
N GLN A 17 -9.65 -34.93 -12.43
CA GLN A 17 -9.14 -34.81 -13.79
C GLN A 17 -7.83 -35.58 -13.98
N ASN A 18 -7.70 -36.30 -15.10
CA ASN A 18 -6.49 -37.03 -15.47
C ASN A 18 -5.23 -36.14 -15.58
N ASN A 19 -5.39 -34.82 -15.79
CA ASN A 19 -4.27 -33.88 -15.88
C ASN A 19 -3.39 -33.84 -14.61
N PHE A 20 -3.99 -34.02 -13.43
CA PHE A 20 -3.22 -34.07 -12.17
C PHE A 20 -2.39 -35.34 -12.02
N PHE A 21 -2.76 -36.38 -12.75
CA PHE A 21 -2.17 -37.71 -12.68
C PHE A 21 -1.38 -38.04 -13.95
N ARG A 22 -0.94 -37.07 -14.76
CA ARG A 22 -0.23 -37.33 -16.04
C ARG A 22 0.93 -38.33 -15.94
N ASN A 23 1.62 -38.37 -14.80
CA ASN A 23 2.75 -39.27 -14.55
C ASN A 23 2.34 -40.62 -13.90
N TYR A 24 1.06 -40.85 -13.67
CA TYR A 24 0.50 -42.04 -13.02
C TYR A 24 -0.74 -42.52 -13.79
N PRO A 25 -0.73 -43.69 -14.43
CA PRO A 25 -1.94 -44.20 -15.09
C PRO A 25 -3.07 -44.34 -14.06
N SER A 26 -4.10 -43.51 -14.20
CA SER A 26 -5.24 -43.42 -13.28
C SER A 26 -6.55 -43.63 -14.01
N LEU A 27 -7.53 -44.19 -13.30
CA LEU A 27 -8.88 -44.41 -13.82
C LEU A 27 -9.91 -43.90 -12.79
N LEU A 28 -10.79 -43.00 -13.21
CA LEU A 28 -11.92 -42.52 -12.43
C LEU A 28 -13.17 -43.35 -12.77
N LEU A 29 -13.85 -43.89 -11.76
CA LEU A 29 -15.07 -44.66 -11.93
C LEU A 29 -16.13 -44.28 -10.90
N PHE A 30 -17.38 -44.21 -11.33
CA PHE A 30 -18.53 -43.99 -10.48
C PHE A 30 -19.38 -45.24 -10.36
N PHE A 31 -19.56 -45.73 -9.13
CA PHE A 31 -20.37 -46.92 -8.85
C PHE A 31 -21.78 -46.53 -8.43
N VAL A 32 -22.78 -47.01 -9.18
CA VAL A 32 -24.19 -46.61 -9.00
C VAL A 32 -25.07 -47.86 -8.92
N GLY A 33 -26.13 -47.81 -8.10
CA GLY A 33 -27.15 -48.87 -8.07
C GLY A 33 -28.18 -48.75 -9.21
N VAL A 34 -29.12 -49.69 -9.26
CA VAL A 34 -30.30 -49.63 -10.13
C VAL A 34 -31.22 -48.50 -9.67
N GLY A 35 -31.70 -47.70 -10.63
CA GLY A 35 -32.65 -46.63 -10.37
C GLY A 35 -33.96 -47.18 -9.82
N ASN A 36 -34.41 -46.66 -8.68
CA ASN A 36 -35.67 -47.06 -8.03
C ASN A 36 -36.94 -46.64 -8.80
N VAL A 37 -36.81 -45.86 -9.87
CA VAL A 37 -37.88 -45.37 -10.74
C VAL A 37 -37.37 -45.38 -12.18
N PRO A 38 -38.18 -45.72 -13.21
CA PRO A 38 -37.74 -45.78 -14.61
C PRO A 38 -37.04 -44.52 -15.11
N ALA A 39 -37.52 -43.33 -14.71
CA ALA A 39 -36.89 -42.06 -15.07
C ALA A 39 -35.45 -41.93 -14.54
N ARG A 40 -35.16 -42.47 -13.35
CA ARG A 40 -33.82 -42.43 -12.74
C ARG A 40 -32.87 -43.38 -13.44
N GLN A 41 -33.36 -44.57 -13.78
CA GLN A 41 -32.58 -45.56 -14.51
C GLN A 41 -32.20 -45.03 -15.91
N LYS A 42 -33.17 -44.45 -16.62
CA LYS A 42 -32.93 -43.80 -17.93
C LYS A 42 -31.89 -42.68 -17.86
N ALA A 43 -31.91 -41.87 -16.79
CA ALA A 43 -30.92 -40.80 -16.60
C ALA A 43 -29.49 -41.35 -16.38
N ILE A 44 -29.35 -42.45 -15.62
CA ILE A 44 -28.07 -43.13 -15.40
C ILE A 44 -27.54 -43.71 -16.72
N GLU A 45 -28.41 -44.32 -17.53
CA GLU A 45 -28.04 -44.87 -18.83
C GLU A 45 -27.56 -43.78 -19.80
N VAL A 46 -28.24 -42.63 -19.83
CA VAL A 46 -27.83 -41.47 -20.64
C VAL A 46 -26.47 -40.94 -20.18
N GLU A 47 -26.25 -40.80 -18.87
CA GLU A 47 -24.96 -40.36 -18.31
C GLU A 47 -23.83 -41.36 -18.61
N SER A 48 -24.10 -42.66 -18.44
CA SER A 48 -23.15 -43.74 -18.70
C SER A 48 -22.73 -43.76 -20.18
N ARG A 49 -23.68 -43.60 -21.12
CA ARG A 49 -23.35 -43.48 -22.56
C ARG A 49 -22.53 -42.24 -22.89
N LYS A 50 -22.70 -41.14 -22.14
CA LYS A 50 -22.00 -39.89 -22.39
C LYS A 50 -20.55 -39.93 -21.92
N TYR A 51 -20.28 -40.43 -20.71
CA TYR A 51 -18.95 -40.34 -20.09
C TYR A 51 -18.20 -41.67 -20.01
N GLY A 52 -18.88 -42.81 -20.14
CA GLY A 52 -18.25 -44.14 -20.13
C GLY A 52 -17.61 -44.55 -18.80
N ASP A 53 -17.85 -43.82 -17.71
CA ASP A 53 -17.18 -43.97 -16.41
C ASP A 53 -18.08 -44.53 -15.29
N ILE A 54 -19.27 -45.03 -15.64
CA ILE A 54 -20.25 -45.56 -14.68
C ILE A 54 -20.25 -47.08 -14.69
N ILE A 55 -20.08 -47.67 -13.50
CA ILE A 55 -20.30 -49.10 -13.25
C ILE A 55 -21.60 -49.26 -12.46
N GLN A 56 -22.59 -49.92 -13.06
CA GLN A 56 -23.86 -50.19 -12.40
C GLN A 56 -23.85 -51.56 -11.72
N ILE A 57 -24.16 -51.60 -10.42
CA ILE A 57 -24.28 -52.83 -9.64
C ILE A 57 -25.77 -53.11 -9.39
N GLY A 58 -26.18 -54.38 -9.49
CA GLY A 58 -27.57 -54.84 -9.36
C GLY A 58 -28.16 -54.76 -7.94
N PHE A 59 -28.28 -53.55 -7.37
CA PHE A 59 -28.95 -53.30 -6.09
C PHE A 59 -29.66 -51.94 -6.13
N ILE A 60 -30.69 -51.74 -5.29
CA ILE A 60 -31.39 -50.45 -5.21
C ILE A 60 -30.59 -49.47 -4.35
N ASP A 61 -30.25 -48.31 -4.91
CA ASP A 61 -29.43 -47.28 -4.26
C ASP A 61 -30.19 -46.54 -3.16
N ASN A 62 -30.03 -47.02 -1.92
CA ASN A 62 -30.49 -46.39 -0.68
C ASN A 62 -29.40 -46.50 0.40
N TYR A 63 -29.50 -45.68 1.46
CA TYR A 63 -28.47 -45.64 2.51
C TYR A 63 -28.25 -47.00 3.19
N LYS A 64 -29.33 -47.75 3.44
CA LYS A 64 -29.26 -49.06 4.10
C LYS A 64 -28.67 -50.16 3.22
N ASN A 65 -28.48 -49.92 1.92
CA ASN A 65 -27.94 -50.85 0.93
C ASN A 65 -26.53 -50.45 0.45
N LEU A 66 -25.92 -49.40 1.03
CA LEU A 66 -24.58 -48.94 0.63
C LEU A 66 -23.52 -50.04 0.79
N THR A 67 -23.68 -50.95 1.74
CA THR A 67 -22.79 -52.10 1.91
C THR A 67 -22.76 -53.01 0.68
N TYR A 68 -23.87 -53.17 -0.05
CA TYR A 68 -23.87 -53.90 -1.32
C TYR A 68 -23.09 -53.15 -2.41
N LYS A 69 -23.16 -51.81 -2.44
CA LYS A 69 -22.33 -50.96 -3.30
C LYS A 69 -20.85 -51.17 -3.00
N ALA A 70 -20.45 -51.04 -1.73
CA ALA A 70 -19.08 -51.22 -1.28
C ALA A 70 -18.56 -52.64 -1.60
N THR A 71 -19.38 -53.67 -1.39
CA THR A 71 -19.03 -55.07 -1.71
C THR A 71 -18.81 -55.23 -3.21
N GLY A 72 -19.69 -54.65 -4.03
CA GLY A 72 -19.59 -54.68 -5.48
C GLY A 72 -18.37 -53.93 -6.02
N ILE A 73 -17.99 -52.81 -5.39
CA ILE A 73 -16.75 -52.07 -5.71
C ILE A 73 -15.54 -52.99 -5.53
N HIS A 74 -15.39 -53.63 -4.37
CA HIS A 74 -14.26 -54.52 -4.10
C HIS A 74 -14.26 -55.76 -5.03
N LYS A 75 -15.43 -56.35 -5.31
CA LYS A 75 -15.55 -57.44 -6.29
C LYS A 75 -15.06 -57.00 -7.68
N TRP A 76 -15.50 -55.82 -8.13
CA TRP A 76 -15.18 -55.32 -9.46
C TRP A 76 -13.68 -55.02 -9.58
N ILE A 77 -13.09 -54.33 -8.60
CA ILE A 77 -11.65 -54.04 -8.57
C ILE A 77 -10.83 -55.34 -8.59
N ALA A 78 -11.20 -56.32 -7.76
CA ALA A 78 -10.50 -57.61 -7.69
C ALA A 78 -10.58 -58.40 -9.01
N THR A 79 -11.65 -58.19 -9.80
CA THR A 79 -11.87 -58.91 -11.06
C THR A 79 -11.21 -58.21 -12.25
N TYR A 80 -11.29 -56.88 -12.33
CA TYR A 80 -10.97 -56.12 -13.53
C TYR A 80 -9.74 -55.20 -13.40
N CYS A 81 -9.22 -54.97 -12.19
CA CYS A 81 -8.10 -54.07 -11.94
C CYS A 81 -6.87 -54.78 -11.35
N SER A 82 -6.44 -55.88 -11.97
CA SER A 82 -5.28 -56.66 -11.52
C SER A 82 -3.95 -55.89 -11.57
N SER A 83 -3.85 -54.84 -12.39
CA SER A 83 -2.67 -53.98 -12.52
C SER A 83 -2.67 -52.76 -11.59
N ALA A 84 -3.78 -52.48 -10.91
CA ALA A 84 -3.87 -51.34 -10.01
C ALA A 84 -3.02 -51.59 -8.76
N LYS A 85 -2.22 -50.61 -8.33
CA LYS A 85 -1.43 -50.68 -7.08
C LYS A 85 -2.20 -50.13 -5.89
N TYR A 86 -2.98 -49.07 -6.12
CA TYR A 86 -3.73 -48.36 -5.09
C TYR A 86 -5.15 -48.10 -5.55
N VAL A 87 -6.04 -48.01 -4.58
CA VAL A 87 -7.43 -47.59 -4.76
C VAL A 87 -7.71 -46.44 -3.82
N VAL A 88 -8.40 -45.43 -4.34
CA VAL A 88 -8.91 -44.31 -3.55
C VAL A 88 -10.43 -44.41 -3.58
N LYS A 89 -11.05 -44.58 -2.41
CA LYS A 89 -12.51 -44.50 -2.27
C LYS A 89 -12.88 -43.14 -1.72
N SER A 90 -13.91 -42.50 -2.29
CA SER A 90 -14.52 -41.29 -1.76
C SER A 90 -15.99 -41.18 -2.16
N ASP A 91 -16.74 -40.34 -1.46
CA ASP A 91 -18.15 -40.06 -1.75
C ASP A 91 -18.32 -38.94 -2.79
N ASP A 92 -19.50 -38.87 -3.42
CA ASP A 92 -19.79 -37.90 -4.48
C ASP A 92 -19.90 -36.45 -3.97
N ASP A 93 -20.02 -36.24 -2.67
CA ASP A 93 -19.99 -34.92 -2.02
C ASP A 93 -18.69 -34.57 -1.31
N MET A 94 -17.63 -35.30 -1.64
CA MET A 94 -16.30 -35.04 -1.11
C MET A 94 -15.38 -34.40 -2.15
N PHE A 95 -14.45 -33.60 -1.65
CA PHE A 95 -13.35 -33.01 -2.42
C PHE A 95 -12.04 -33.58 -1.88
N ILE A 96 -11.19 -34.10 -2.76
CA ILE A 96 -9.86 -34.61 -2.40
C ILE A 96 -8.81 -33.72 -3.04
N ASN A 97 -7.77 -33.33 -2.30
CA ASN A 97 -6.64 -32.63 -2.89
C ASN A 97 -5.69 -33.65 -3.58
N PRO A 98 -5.55 -33.62 -4.92
CA PRO A 98 -4.80 -34.63 -5.66
C PRO A 98 -3.30 -34.58 -5.36
N PHE A 99 -2.73 -33.41 -5.03
CA PHE A 99 -1.29 -33.26 -4.76
C PHE A 99 -0.89 -33.91 -3.44
N TYR A 100 -1.64 -33.64 -2.37
CA TYR A 100 -1.38 -34.25 -1.07
C TYR A 100 -1.65 -35.75 -1.08
N MET A 101 -2.71 -36.17 -1.78
CA MET A 101 -3.00 -37.58 -1.99
C MET A 101 -1.81 -38.30 -2.65
N LEU A 102 -1.26 -37.73 -3.73
CA LEU A 102 -0.07 -38.28 -4.41
C LEU A 102 1.16 -38.28 -3.50
N GLN A 103 1.35 -37.27 -2.66
CA GLN A 103 2.46 -37.22 -1.70
C GLN A 103 2.34 -38.28 -0.61
N LEU A 104 1.14 -38.48 -0.05
CA LEU A 104 0.85 -39.53 0.92
C LEU A 104 1.09 -40.91 0.31
N MET A 105 0.59 -41.11 -0.91
CA MET A 105 0.85 -42.33 -1.67
C MET A 105 2.35 -42.54 -1.76
N LYS A 106 3.12 -41.54 -2.23
CA LYS A 106 4.59 -41.60 -2.34
C LYS A 106 5.31 -41.98 -1.05
N LEU A 107 4.95 -41.36 0.07
CA LEU A 107 5.58 -41.60 1.38
C LEU A 107 5.35 -43.03 1.88
N HIS A 108 4.22 -43.63 1.51
CA HIS A 108 3.85 -44.97 1.94
C HIS A 108 3.88 -46.00 0.80
N MET A 109 4.47 -45.65 -0.36
CA MET A 109 4.41 -46.46 -1.59
C MET A 109 4.99 -47.87 -1.43
N ASN A 110 5.95 -48.07 -0.51
CA ASN A 110 6.63 -49.35 -0.37
C ASN A 110 5.91 -50.36 0.54
N LYS A 111 4.81 -49.98 1.20
CA LYS A 111 4.08 -50.87 2.12
C LYS A 111 2.91 -51.56 1.41
N LYS A 112 2.96 -52.89 1.31
CA LYS A 112 1.82 -53.72 0.86
C LYS A 112 0.77 -53.83 1.96
N ARG A 113 -0.47 -54.21 1.61
CA ARG A 113 -1.57 -54.45 2.57
C ARG A 113 -1.79 -53.29 3.53
N THR A 114 -1.85 -52.08 3.00
CA THR A 114 -1.94 -50.84 3.79
C THR A 114 -3.24 -50.10 3.49
N ILE A 115 -3.86 -49.53 4.53
CA ILE A 115 -4.98 -48.60 4.44
C ILE A 115 -4.66 -47.30 5.18
N ILE A 116 -4.92 -46.16 4.54
CA ILE A 116 -4.60 -44.82 5.00
C ILE A 116 -5.91 -44.02 5.06
N CYS A 117 -6.28 -43.55 6.24
CA CYS A 117 -7.54 -42.85 6.46
C CYS A 117 -7.54 -42.12 7.80
N TYR A 118 -8.54 -41.26 8.01
CA TYR A 118 -8.84 -40.77 9.35
C TYR A 118 -9.47 -41.91 10.17
N LEU A 119 -8.81 -42.34 11.26
CA LEU A 119 -9.29 -43.46 12.07
C LEU A 119 -10.24 -42.99 13.17
N TYR A 120 -11.43 -43.58 13.19
CA TYR A 120 -12.31 -43.50 14.34
C TYR A 120 -12.00 -44.66 15.29
N SER A 121 -11.56 -44.30 16.50
CA SER A 121 -11.37 -45.25 17.60
C SER A 121 -12.41 -45.00 18.70
N ARG A 122 -12.83 -46.09 19.38
CA ARG A 122 -13.77 -46.05 20.51
C ARG A 122 -15.12 -45.36 20.23
N SER A 123 -15.61 -45.38 18.99
CA SER A 123 -16.91 -44.78 18.65
C SER A 123 -18.08 -45.58 19.25
N PRO A 124 -18.96 -44.96 20.07
CA PRO A 124 -20.10 -45.66 20.67
C PRO A 124 -21.17 -46.01 19.64
N ILE A 125 -21.85 -47.13 19.85
CA ILE A 125 -22.99 -47.55 19.01
C ILE A 125 -24.26 -46.87 19.55
N ILE A 126 -24.84 -45.98 18.74
CA ILE A 126 -26.11 -45.31 19.07
C ILE A 126 -27.25 -46.30 18.81
N ARG A 127 -28.02 -46.71 19.84
CA ARG A 127 -29.13 -47.65 19.65
C ARG A 127 -30.42 -46.95 19.28
N MET A 128 -31.24 -47.62 18.45
CA MET A 128 -32.59 -47.15 18.17
C MET A 128 -33.42 -47.16 19.46
N GLY A 129 -33.98 -46.02 19.82
CA GLY A 129 -34.74 -45.81 21.06
C GLY A 129 -33.96 -45.09 22.17
N ASP A 130 -32.64 -44.90 22.03
CA ASP A 130 -31.86 -44.08 22.95
C ASP A 130 -32.12 -42.59 22.72
N GLU A 131 -32.06 -41.77 23.77
CA GLU A 131 -32.21 -40.31 23.70
C GLU A 131 -31.19 -39.63 22.76
N THR A 132 -30.05 -40.29 22.53
CA THR A 132 -28.99 -39.83 21.63
C THR A 132 -29.33 -40.04 20.15
N CYS A 133 -30.31 -40.90 19.83
CA CYS A 133 -30.81 -41.13 18.48
C CYS A 133 -31.80 -40.05 18.03
N LYS A 134 -31.30 -38.83 17.79
CA LYS A 134 -32.10 -37.70 17.28
C LYS A 134 -32.50 -37.88 15.80
N GLU A 135 -33.54 -37.18 15.34
CA GLU A 135 -34.04 -37.28 13.95
C GLU A 135 -32.94 -37.11 12.88
N ASN A 136 -32.03 -36.15 13.07
CA ASN A 136 -30.92 -35.87 12.16
C ASN A 136 -29.85 -36.98 12.12
N LEU A 137 -29.84 -37.88 13.11
CA LEU A 137 -28.90 -38.99 13.26
C LEU A 137 -29.55 -40.36 13.02
N ARG A 138 -30.85 -40.40 12.71
CA ARG A 138 -31.64 -41.65 12.58
C ARG A 138 -31.06 -42.66 11.58
N LYS A 139 -30.34 -42.20 10.56
CA LYS A 139 -29.64 -43.05 9.58
C LYS A 139 -28.45 -43.84 10.16
N TRP A 140 -27.88 -43.39 11.27
CA TRP A 140 -26.74 -44.00 11.96
C TRP A 140 -27.14 -44.81 13.21
N CYS A 141 -28.41 -44.73 13.65
CA CYS A 141 -28.88 -45.47 14.81
C CYS A 141 -29.06 -46.95 14.48
N ILE A 142 -28.64 -47.83 15.38
CA ILE A 142 -28.57 -49.28 15.16
C ILE A 142 -29.67 -50.02 15.94
N PRO A 143 -30.47 -50.87 15.28
CA PRO A 143 -31.39 -51.78 15.97
C PRO A 143 -30.65 -52.74 16.92
N LYS A 144 -31.26 -53.11 18.04
CA LYS A 144 -30.63 -54.00 19.05
C LYS A 144 -30.19 -55.37 18.50
N HIS A 145 -30.83 -55.88 17.44
CA HIS A 145 -30.45 -57.16 16.83
C HIS A 145 -29.15 -57.11 16.03
N PHE A 146 -28.70 -55.92 15.59
CA PHE A 146 -27.40 -55.76 14.95
C PHE A 146 -26.32 -55.56 16.02
N LEU A 147 -25.27 -56.41 16.00
CA LEU A 147 -24.16 -56.38 16.95
C LEU A 147 -24.63 -56.36 18.42
N PRO A 148 -25.43 -57.33 18.89
CA PRO A 148 -26.07 -57.29 20.21
C PRO A 148 -25.05 -57.26 21.37
N GLU A 149 -23.87 -57.85 21.17
CA GLU A 149 -22.82 -57.98 22.20
C GLU A 149 -21.80 -56.82 22.20
N MET A 150 -21.98 -55.80 21.35
CA MET A 150 -21.05 -54.67 21.24
C MET A 150 -21.71 -53.35 21.63
N ASN A 151 -20.99 -52.51 22.38
CA ASN A 151 -21.41 -51.13 22.68
C ASN A 151 -20.54 -50.07 21.96
N ILE A 152 -19.45 -50.52 21.34
CA ILE A 152 -18.45 -49.67 20.68
C ILE A 152 -18.08 -50.34 19.36
N TYR A 153 -17.96 -49.56 18.29
CA TYR A 153 -17.48 -50.07 17.00
C TYR A 153 -15.99 -50.42 17.04
N PRO A 154 -15.54 -51.46 16.30
CA PRO A 154 -14.12 -51.67 16.09
C PRO A 154 -13.51 -50.47 15.36
N THR A 155 -12.21 -50.22 15.53
CA THR A 155 -11.52 -49.11 14.86
C THR A 155 -11.70 -49.19 13.33
N TYR A 156 -12.25 -48.15 12.74
CA TYR A 156 -12.65 -48.09 11.33
C TYR A 156 -12.22 -46.75 10.70
N CYS A 157 -12.18 -46.70 9.38
CA CYS A 157 -11.90 -45.50 8.61
C CYS A 157 -13.15 -44.65 8.45
N SER A 158 -12.98 -43.33 8.45
CA SER A 158 -14.04 -42.40 8.04
C SER A 158 -14.56 -42.72 6.62
N GLY A 159 -15.89 -42.77 6.45
CA GLY A 159 -16.55 -42.98 5.17
C GLY A 159 -16.27 -41.91 4.10
N SER A 160 -15.81 -40.73 4.49
CA SER A 160 -15.54 -39.61 3.58
C SER A 160 -14.50 -39.95 2.48
N ALA A 161 -13.34 -40.48 2.88
CA ALA A 161 -12.31 -40.94 1.94
C ALA A 161 -11.29 -41.85 2.63
N PHE A 162 -10.80 -42.85 1.90
CA PHE A 162 -9.65 -43.66 2.31
C PHE A 162 -8.89 -44.22 1.11
N ILE A 163 -7.59 -44.42 1.31
CA ILE A 163 -6.65 -44.96 0.30
C ILE A 163 -6.20 -46.33 0.78
N TYR A 164 -6.15 -47.31 -0.11
CA TYR A 164 -5.66 -48.64 0.24
C TYR A 164 -4.94 -49.32 -0.92
N THR A 165 -4.11 -50.31 -0.62
CA THR A 165 -3.44 -51.12 -1.65
C THR A 165 -4.44 -52.07 -2.31
N ALA A 166 -4.43 -52.14 -3.64
CA ALA A 166 -5.49 -52.81 -4.40
C ALA A 166 -5.60 -54.32 -4.12
N ASP A 167 -4.50 -54.94 -3.69
CA ASP A 167 -4.40 -56.35 -3.28
C ASP A 167 -5.34 -56.71 -2.12
N LEU A 168 -5.76 -55.73 -1.31
CA LEU A 168 -6.74 -55.95 -0.24
C LEU A 168 -8.17 -56.16 -0.75
N SER A 169 -8.50 -55.76 -1.99
CA SER A 169 -9.88 -55.82 -2.49
C SER A 169 -10.43 -57.25 -2.55
N LEU A 170 -9.59 -58.21 -2.94
CA LEU A 170 -9.99 -59.61 -3.04
C LEU A 170 -10.29 -60.20 -1.65
N ASP A 171 -9.42 -59.94 -0.68
CA ASP A 171 -9.57 -60.42 0.70
C ASP A 171 -10.79 -59.79 1.38
N ILE A 172 -11.03 -58.49 1.16
CA ILE A 172 -12.23 -57.81 1.66
C ILE A 172 -13.47 -58.47 1.07
N TYR A 173 -13.53 -58.64 -0.26
CA TYR A 173 -14.66 -59.27 -0.94
C TYR A 173 -14.90 -60.71 -0.50
N SER A 174 -13.87 -61.57 -0.42
CA SER A 174 -14.03 -62.97 0.00
C SER A 174 -14.54 -63.06 1.44
N THR A 175 -14.07 -62.18 2.32
CA THR A 175 -14.49 -62.14 3.72
C THR A 175 -15.95 -61.73 3.88
N THR A 176 -16.50 -60.87 3.00
CA THR A 176 -17.94 -60.49 3.05
C THR A 176 -18.89 -61.68 2.92
N LYS A 177 -18.46 -62.80 2.32
CA LYS A 177 -19.27 -64.02 2.19
C LYS A 177 -19.44 -64.76 3.52
N HIS A 178 -18.60 -64.48 4.50
CA HIS A 178 -18.52 -65.20 5.78
C HIS A 178 -18.90 -64.32 6.98
N VAL A 179 -19.07 -63.01 6.79
CA VAL A 179 -19.41 -62.06 7.85
C VAL A 179 -20.81 -61.50 7.63
N ASN A 180 -21.65 -61.60 8.65
CA ASN A 180 -23.04 -61.13 8.63
C ASN A 180 -23.15 -59.68 8.17
N TYR A 181 -24.12 -59.41 7.31
CA TYR A 181 -24.39 -58.10 6.75
C TYR A 181 -24.53 -57.00 7.82
N PHE A 182 -23.95 -55.82 7.57
CA PHE A 182 -24.17 -54.60 8.36
C PHE A 182 -24.25 -53.40 7.43
N TYR A 183 -25.23 -52.52 7.62
CA TYR A 183 -25.61 -51.52 6.61
C TYR A 183 -24.83 -50.19 6.65
N ILE A 184 -23.99 -49.97 7.66
CA ILE A 184 -23.04 -48.86 7.68
C ILE A 184 -21.74 -49.37 7.03
N ASP A 185 -21.49 -48.94 5.79
CA ASP A 185 -20.52 -49.56 4.89
C ASP A 185 -19.07 -49.32 5.30
N ASP A 186 -18.72 -48.12 5.80
CA ASP A 186 -17.38 -47.79 6.26
C ASP A 186 -17.00 -48.60 7.52
N VAL A 187 -17.91 -48.70 8.49
CA VAL A 187 -17.77 -49.56 9.68
C VAL A 187 -17.69 -51.03 9.29
N TYR A 188 -18.56 -51.49 8.38
CA TYR A 188 -18.56 -52.89 7.92
C TYR A 188 -17.25 -53.24 7.22
N MET A 189 -16.85 -52.47 6.21
CA MET A 189 -15.68 -52.77 5.37
C MET A 189 -14.36 -52.58 6.10
N THR A 190 -14.18 -51.44 6.78
CA THR A 190 -12.87 -51.07 7.34
C THR A 190 -12.73 -51.39 8.84
N GLY A 191 -13.85 -51.70 9.50
CA GLY A 191 -13.90 -52.14 10.89
C GLY A 191 -14.12 -53.65 11.03
N LEU A 192 -15.33 -54.13 10.71
CA LEU A 192 -15.74 -55.52 10.95
C LEU A 192 -15.02 -56.53 10.05
N ILE A 193 -14.94 -56.25 8.75
CA ILE A 193 -14.30 -57.14 7.76
C ILE A 193 -12.79 -57.20 7.95
N LEU A 194 -12.10 -56.04 8.05
CA LEU A 194 -10.65 -56.01 8.21
C LEU A 194 -10.14 -56.72 9.48
N LYS A 195 -11.00 -56.93 10.49
CA LYS A 195 -10.64 -57.69 11.70
C LYS A 195 -10.30 -59.16 11.40
N PHE A 196 -10.89 -59.74 10.34
CA PHE A 196 -10.67 -61.14 9.96
C PHE A 196 -9.52 -61.32 8.97
N ILE A 197 -8.92 -60.23 8.49
CA ILE A 197 -7.85 -60.25 7.51
C ILE A 197 -6.51 -60.02 8.24
N ARG A 198 -5.53 -60.91 8.03
CA ARG A 198 -4.21 -60.82 8.67
C ARG A 198 -3.27 -59.88 7.91
N ASN A 199 -2.26 -59.38 8.62
CA ASN A 199 -1.17 -58.53 8.10
C ASN A 199 -1.66 -57.26 7.39
N ILE A 200 -2.51 -56.47 8.04
CA ILE A 200 -2.93 -55.15 7.56
C ILE A 200 -2.22 -54.06 8.36
N THR A 201 -1.67 -53.07 7.67
CA THR A 201 -1.18 -51.83 8.27
C THR A 201 -2.25 -50.74 8.15
N LYS A 202 -2.72 -50.19 9.26
CA LYS A 202 -3.59 -49.00 9.28
C LYS A 202 -2.75 -47.77 9.60
N ILE A 203 -2.83 -46.73 8.79
CA ILE A 203 -2.14 -45.45 9.00
C ILE A 203 -3.19 -44.38 9.30
N ASP A 204 -3.09 -43.76 10.48
CA ASP A 204 -3.99 -42.68 10.90
C ASP A 204 -3.56 -41.34 10.32
N LEU A 205 -4.45 -40.68 9.59
CA LEU A 205 -4.23 -39.32 9.11
C LEU A 205 -4.22 -38.29 10.24
N ALA A 206 -4.87 -38.55 11.37
CA ALA A 206 -4.87 -37.63 12.50
C ALA A 206 -3.47 -37.45 13.13
N GLU A 207 -2.62 -38.48 13.09
CA GLU A 207 -1.23 -38.45 13.56
C GLU A 207 -0.24 -38.03 12.47
N ALA A 208 -0.54 -38.33 11.20
CA ALA A 208 0.36 -38.08 10.07
C ALA A 208 0.29 -36.64 9.53
N ASP A 209 -0.89 -36.01 9.47
CA ASP A 209 -1.05 -34.62 9.01
C ASP A 209 -2.44 -34.05 9.33
N ARG A 210 -2.51 -33.08 10.26
CA ARG A 210 -3.77 -32.47 10.73
C ARG A 210 -4.51 -31.69 9.62
N TYR A 211 -3.80 -31.22 8.57
CA TYR A 211 -4.38 -30.47 7.45
C TYR A 211 -5.20 -31.35 6.49
N LEU A 212 -4.81 -32.61 6.30
CA LEU A 212 -5.54 -33.57 5.48
C LEU A 212 -6.84 -34.02 6.15
N ALA A 213 -6.83 -34.15 7.49
CA ALA A 213 -8.03 -34.43 8.27
C ALA A 213 -9.10 -33.33 8.09
N ASP A 214 -8.68 -32.06 8.04
CA ASP A 214 -9.58 -30.91 7.83
C ASP A 214 -10.12 -30.80 6.39
N ILE A 215 -9.36 -31.23 5.37
CA ILE A 215 -9.83 -31.29 3.97
C ILE A 215 -10.91 -32.36 3.79
N VAL A 216 -10.80 -33.48 4.50
CA VAL A 216 -11.81 -34.56 4.52
C VAL A 216 -13.07 -34.17 5.32
N ALA A 217 -13.03 -33.06 6.07
CA ALA A 217 -14.15 -32.54 6.85
C ALA A 217 -14.96 -31.42 6.16
N PHE A 218 -14.62 -31.02 4.93
CA PHE A 218 -15.24 -29.89 4.23
C PHE A 218 -16.63 -30.20 3.63
N SER A 219 -17.57 -30.73 4.41
CA SER A 219 -18.92 -31.09 3.95
C SER A 219 -20.05 -30.11 4.33
N SER A 220 -19.75 -29.01 5.04
CA SER A 220 -20.79 -28.07 5.52
C SER A 220 -20.87 -26.74 4.75
N ALA A 221 -19.75 -26.21 4.24
CA ALA A 221 -19.72 -24.87 3.63
C ALA A 221 -20.36 -24.78 2.23
N LEU A 222 -20.36 -25.87 1.46
CA LEU A 222 -20.94 -25.91 0.11
C LEU A 222 -22.47 -26.06 0.09
N ARG A 223 -23.11 -26.34 1.25
CA ARG A 223 -24.57 -26.51 1.32
C ARG A 223 -25.35 -25.19 1.19
N LYS A 224 -24.67 -24.03 1.25
CA LYS A 224 -25.28 -22.68 1.22
C LYS A 224 -24.94 -21.81 -0.01
N ARG A 225 -24.09 -22.26 -0.94
CA ARG A 225 -23.70 -21.45 -2.12
C ARG A 225 -23.68 -22.30 -3.39
N GLU A 226 -24.86 -22.66 -3.88
CA GLU A 226 -25.02 -23.06 -5.27
C GLU A 226 -24.95 -21.78 -6.14
N GLY A 227 -23.76 -21.46 -6.68
CA GLY A 227 -23.65 -20.29 -7.55
C GLY A 227 -22.30 -20.03 -8.23
N ASN A 228 -21.16 -20.51 -7.70
CA ASN A 228 -19.86 -20.16 -8.30
C ASN A 228 -18.84 -21.30 -8.23
N LEU A 229 -19.13 -22.38 -8.98
CA LEU A 229 -18.24 -23.53 -9.12
C LEU A 229 -17.05 -23.26 -10.08
N PHE A 230 -17.18 -22.26 -10.97
CA PHE A 230 -16.16 -21.94 -11.98
C PHE A 230 -15.04 -21.03 -11.44
N ALA A 231 -15.37 -20.07 -10.57
CA ALA A 231 -14.41 -19.07 -10.07
C ALA A 231 -13.35 -19.69 -9.13
N THR A 232 -13.70 -20.70 -8.35
CA THR A 232 -12.77 -21.43 -7.48
C THR A 232 -11.83 -22.34 -8.26
N HIS A 233 -12.21 -22.76 -9.47
CA HIS A 233 -11.43 -23.66 -10.31
C HIS A 233 -10.43 -22.91 -11.21
N ALA A 234 -10.83 -21.76 -11.76
CA ALA A 234 -9.91 -20.85 -12.47
C ALA A 234 -8.80 -20.33 -11.56
N PHE A 235 -9.11 -20.04 -10.28
CA PHE A 235 -8.15 -19.58 -9.28
C PHE A 235 -7.10 -20.63 -8.89
N TYR A 236 -7.40 -21.92 -9.05
CA TYR A 236 -6.49 -23.01 -8.70
C TYR A 236 -5.59 -23.43 -9.88
N LEU A 237 -6.12 -23.36 -11.12
CA LEU A 237 -5.36 -23.66 -12.34
C LEU A 237 -4.38 -22.52 -12.73
N LEU A 238 -4.76 -21.24 -12.56
CA LEU A 238 -3.82 -20.12 -12.77
C LEU A 238 -2.60 -20.20 -11.83
N ASN A 239 -2.79 -20.77 -10.64
CA ASN A 239 -1.77 -20.94 -9.63
C ASN A 239 -0.72 -22.02 -9.99
N GLN A 240 -1.02 -22.91 -10.95
CA GLN A 240 -0.11 -23.98 -11.38
C GLN A 240 0.83 -23.52 -12.51
N GLU A 241 0.29 -22.84 -13.52
CA GLU A 241 1.05 -22.25 -14.64
C GLU A 241 2.09 -21.24 -14.13
N LEU A 242 1.70 -20.38 -13.18
CA LEU A 242 2.61 -19.44 -12.51
C LEU A 242 3.70 -20.15 -11.71
N ASN A 243 3.41 -21.27 -11.04
CA ASN A 243 4.41 -22.03 -10.30
C ASN A 243 5.43 -22.73 -11.22
N ILE A 244 5.02 -23.19 -12.40
CA ILE A 244 5.91 -23.79 -13.40
C ILE A 244 6.81 -22.70 -14.02
N ALA A 245 6.25 -21.53 -14.33
CA ALA A 245 7.01 -20.38 -14.83
C ALA A 245 8.02 -19.85 -13.79
N TRP A 246 7.62 -19.77 -12.51
CA TRP A 246 8.51 -19.38 -11.42
C TRP A 246 9.60 -20.41 -11.13
N TYR A 247 9.29 -21.71 -11.22
CA TYR A 247 10.27 -22.78 -11.05
C TYR A 247 11.27 -22.81 -12.22
N SER A 248 10.83 -22.54 -13.45
CA SER A 248 11.69 -22.36 -14.63
C SER A 248 12.61 -21.15 -14.49
N LEU A 249 12.09 -20.02 -13.98
CA LEU A 249 12.85 -18.80 -13.74
C LEU A 249 13.94 -19.01 -12.67
N LEU A 250 13.59 -19.67 -11.56
CA LEU A 250 14.53 -20.04 -10.49
C LEU A 250 15.59 -21.04 -10.98
N LYS A 251 15.23 -21.96 -11.88
CA LYS A 251 16.17 -22.91 -12.50
C LYS A 251 17.15 -22.21 -13.47
N SER A 252 16.75 -21.09 -14.09
CA SER A 252 17.66 -20.25 -14.90
C SER A 252 18.62 -19.40 -14.05
N MET A 253 18.26 -19.11 -12.81
CA MET A 253 19.04 -18.28 -11.89
C MET A 253 20.08 -19.07 -11.07
N VAL A 254 19.97 -20.39 -11.02
CA VAL A 254 20.88 -21.28 -10.28
C VAL A 254 21.58 -22.18 -11.29
N GLY A 255 22.70 -21.71 -11.85
CA GLY A 255 23.49 -22.42 -12.85
C GLY A 255 24.05 -23.74 -12.31
N GLN A 256 23.36 -24.86 -12.58
CA GLN A 256 23.91 -26.21 -12.48
C GLN A 256 23.68 -26.93 -13.80
N GLU A 257 24.80 -27.19 -14.50
CA GLU A 257 24.89 -28.08 -15.64
C GLU A 257 24.74 -29.53 -15.19
N PHE A 258 23.89 -30.28 -15.89
CA PHE A 258 24.01 -31.73 -16.03
C PHE A 258 23.51 -32.13 -17.42
N ASP A 259 24.35 -32.87 -18.13
CA ASP A 259 24.26 -33.23 -19.54
C ASP A 259 23.04 -34.05 -19.95
N GLU A 260 22.73 -33.91 -21.24
CA GLU A 260 21.61 -34.43 -22.02
C GLU A 260 21.55 -35.96 -22.14
N GLU A 261 20.34 -36.50 -22.36
CA GLU A 261 20.16 -37.55 -23.37
C GLU A 261 18.78 -37.47 -24.08
N ARG A 262 18.84 -36.96 -25.32
CA ARG A 262 18.25 -37.48 -26.58
C ARG A 262 16.72 -37.55 -26.77
N GLN A 263 16.23 -36.80 -27.78
CA GLN A 263 14.90 -36.87 -28.42
C GLN A 263 14.67 -38.20 -29.18
N PRO A 264 13.45 -38.47 -29.69
CA PRO A 264 13.14 -38.03 -31.06
C PRO A 264 11.75 -37.41 -31.30
N SER A 265 11.77 -36.53 -32.31
CA SER A 265 10.74 -35.92 -33.16
C SER A 265 9.42 -36.65 -33.45
N SER A 266 8.34 -35.87 -33.60
CA SER A 266 7.51 -35.88 -34.82
C SER A 266 6.58 -34.65 -34.89
N ASP A 267 6.65 -33.97 -36.04
CA ASP A 267 5.78 -32.89 -36.52
C ASP A 267 4.28 -33.19 -36.48
N SER A 268 3.49 -32.15 -36.27
CA SER A 268 2.36 -31.81 -37.16
C SER A 268 1.74 -30.47 -36.78
N THR A 269 2.00 -29.48 -37.63
CA THR A 269 1.27 -28.22 -37.80
C THR A 269 -0.17 -28.48 -38.24
N VAL A 270 -1.15 -27.83 -37.59
CA VAL A 270 -2.49 -27.63 -38.17
C VAL A 270 -2.93 -26.20 -37.90
N GLU A 271 -2.91 -25.39 -38.97
CA GLU A 271 -3.61 -24.13 -39.12
C GLU A 271 -5.13 -24.37 -39.12
N ILE A 272 -5.92 -23.51 -38.46
CA ILE A 272 -7.33 -23.34 -38.80
C ILE A 272 -7.64 -21.86 -38.98
N ASN A 273 -7.99 -21.55 -40.22
CA ASN A 273 -8.41 -20.29 -40.78
C ASN A 273 -9.62 -19.66 -40.08
N SER A 274 -9.54 -18.33 -39.98
CA SER A 274 -10.66 -17.40 -39.92
C SER A 274 -11.61 -17.59 -41.11
N ASN A 275 -12.92 -17.67 -40.83
CA ASN A 275 -13.93 -17.20 -41.77
C ASN A 275 -15.19 -16.73 -41.04
N ASN A 276 -15.54 -15.48 -41.34
CA ASN A 276 -16.77 -14.79 -40.99
C ASN A 276 -17.99 -15.53 -41.51
N ASN A 277 -19.09 -15.46 -40.76
CA ASN A 277 -20.43 -15.39 -41.36
C ASN A 277 -21.35 -14.59 -40.44
N HIS A 278 -21.65 -13.37 -40.89
CA HIS A 278 -22.80 -12.59 -40.45
C HIS A 278 -24.08 -13.33 -40.84
N GLN A 279 -24.97 -13.56 -39.88
CA GLN A 279 -26.38 -13.74 -40.16
C GLN A 279 -27.21 -12.90 -39.19
N ASN A 280 -27.91 -11.93 -39.78
CA ASN A 280 -28.96 -11.13 -39.17
C ASN A 280 -30.16 -12.03 -38.83
N TYR A 281 -30.56 -12.05 -37.57
CA TYR A 281 -31.90 -12.47 -37.17
C TYR A 281 -32.58 -11.33 -36.40
N SER A 282 -33.58 -10.74 -37.05
CA SER A 282 -34.53 -9.81 -36.49
C SER A 282 -35.62 -10.61 -35.77
N THR A 283 -35.82 -10.41 -34.46
CA THR A 283 -37.07 -10.83 -33.81
C THR A 283 -37.39 -9.99 -32.57
N ASN A 284 -38.46 -9.20 -32.72
CA ASN A 284 -39.48 -8.79 -31.75
C ASN A 284 -39.06 -8.47 -30.31
N GLN A 285 -39.13 -7.16 -30.03
CA GLN A 285 -39.28 -6.59 -28.70
C GLN A 285 -40.57 -7.10 -28.04
N GLN A 286 -40.42 -7.76 -26.89
CA GLN A 286 -41.48 -7.86 -25.90
C GLN A 286 -40.90 -7.41 -24.56
N SER A 287 -41.44 -6.31 -24.07
CA SER A 287 -41.07 -5.60 -22.86
C SER A 287 -41.20 -6.48 -21.62
N THR A 288 -40.08 -6.79 -20.98
CA THR A 288 -40.02 -7.17 -19.56
C THR A 288 -39.30 -6.06 -18.81
N SER A 289 -39.99 -5.47 -17.85
CA SER A 289 -39.49 -4.43 -16.96
C SER A 289 -38.22 -4.86 -16.23
N ASP A 290 -37.09 -4.27 -16.59
CA ASP A 290 -35.83 -4.39 -15.86
C ASP A 290 -35.96 -3.70 -14.51
N VAL A 291 -35.76 -4.47 -13.45
CA VAL A 291 -35.47 -3.95 -12.11
C VAL A 291 -34.05 -3.41 -12.17
N GLU A 292 -33.90 -2.08 -12.29
CA GLU A 292 -32.62 -1.40 -12.11
C GLU A 292 -32.03 -1.73 -10.73
N VAL A 293 -31.02 -2.59 -10.70
CA VAL A 293 -30.10 -2.68 -9.57
C VAL A 293 -29.21 -1.44 -9.62
N LYS A 294 -29.53 -0.43 -8.80
CA LYS A 294 -28.65 0.72 -8.58
C LYS A 294 -27.32 0.24 -7.98
N ASN A 295 -26.26 0.24 -8.78
CA ASN A 295 -24.89 0.21 -8.30
C ASN A 295 -24.49 1.63 -7.86
N ASP A 296 -24.37 1.85 -6.55
CA ASP A 296 -24.09 3.16 -5.93
C ASP A 296 -22.59 3.60 -5.98
N GLU A 297 -21.69 2.92 -6.69
CA GLU A 297 -20.29 3.39 -6.84
C GLU A 297 -20.17 4.38 -8.00
N LYS A 298 -20.27 5.69 -7.71
CA LYS A 298 -19.97 6.74 -8.69
C LYS A 298 -18.51 6.61 -9.18
N PRO A 299 -18.26 6.72 -10.50
CA PRO A 299 -16.90 6.72 -11.03
C PRO A 299 -16.10 7.90 -10.45
N ARG A 300 -14.82 7.64 -10.10
CA ARG A 300 -13.90 8.66 -9.60
C ARG A 300 -13.82 9.84 -10.58
N ALA A 301 -13.75 11.05 -10.06
CA ALA A 301 -13.57 12.25 -10.88
C ALA A 301 -12.27 12.17 -11.69
N ILE A 302 -12.20 12.90 -12.81
CA ILE A 302 -11.01 12.95 -13.66
C ILE A 302 -10.61 14.42 -13.81
N TRP A 303 -9.32 14.69 -13.95
CA TRP A 303 -8.81 16.02 -14.33
C TRP A 303 -9.49 16.54 -15.59
N SER A 304 -9.81 17.85 -15.63
CA SER A 304 -10.49 18.41 -16.80
C SER A 304 -9.54 18.60 -17.99
N GLY A 305 -8.23 18.69 -17.74
CA GLY A 305 -7.19 18.64 -18.76
C GLY A 305 -5.84 18.13 -18.24
N HIS A 306 -4.98 17.67 -19.15
CA HIS A 306 -3.63 17.17 -18.83
C HIS A 306 -2.73 18.26 -18.22
N VAL A 307 -2.80 19.48 -18.74
CA VAL A 307 -2.05 20.63 -18.22
C VAL A 307 -2.39 20.93 -16.77
N GLU A 308 -3.65 20.74 -16.36
CA GLU A 308 -4.09 20.96 -14.97
C GLU A 308 -3.42 19.97 -14.01
N PHE A 309 -3.37 18.69 -14.39
CA PHE A 309 -2.67 17.67 -13.64
C PHE A 309 -1.18 18.00 -13.53
N LEU A 310 -0.54 18.34 -14.66
CA LEU A 310 0.89 18.63 -14.71
C LEU A 310 1.24 19.85 -13.85
N LEU A 311 0.49 20.95 -13.97
CA LEU A 311 0.69 22.15 -13.16
C LEU A 311 0.40 21.92 -11.69
N SER A 312 -0.59 21.07 -11.35
CA SER A 312 -0.81 20.68 -9.95
C SER A 312 0.40 19.94 -9.38
N CYS A 313 0.97 18.99 -10.14
CA CYS A 313 2.17 18.29 -9.70
C CYS A 313 3.39 19.23 -9.58
N ILE A 314 3.52 20.22 -10.46
CA ILE A 314 4.57 21.24 -10.36
C ILE A 314 4.34 22.12 -9.13
N SER A 315 3.11 22.58 -8.86
CA SER A 315 2.77 23.34 -7.63
C SER A 315 3.04 22.55 -6.35
N PHE A 316 2.90 21.22 -6.39
CA PHE A 316 3.25 20.35 -5.26
C PHE A 316 4.75 20.29 -5.03
N ALA A 317 5.51 19.96 -6.08
CA ALA A 317 6.94 19.74 -5.99
C ALA A 317 7.73 21.04 -5.76
N VAL A 318 7.31 22.13 -6.41
CA VAL A 318 7.97 23.44 -6.30
C VAL A 318 7.35 24.21 -5.15
N GLY A 319 8.00 24.15 -3.99
CA GLY A 319 7.58 24.83 -2.77
C GLY A 319 8.62 25.80 -2.22
N LEU A 320 8.41 26.24 -0.98
CA LEU A 320 9.30 27.18 -0.26
C LEU A 320 10.74 26.65 -0.14
N GLY A 321 10.89 25.32 -0.03
CA GLY A 321 12.18 24.66 0.06
C GLY A 321 13.06 24.84 -1.19
N ASN A 322 12.45 25.02 -2.37
CA ASN A 322 13.21 25.27 -3.60
C ASN A 322 13.87 26.65 -3.58
N ILE A 323 13.26 27.62 -2.88
CA ILE A 323 13.72 29.01 -2.84
C ILE A 323 14.79 29.22 -1.77
N TRP A 324 14.59 28.78 -0.53
CA TRP A 324 15.55 29.07 0.54
C TRP A 324 16.39 27.88 0.98
N ARG A 325 15.88 26.65 0.87
CA ARG A 325 16.58 25.47 1.42
C ARG A 325 17.60 24.95 0.43
N PHE A 326 17.23 24.81 -0.85
CA PHE A 326 18.16 24.31 -1.86
C PHE A 326 19.39 25.21 -2.03
N PRO A 327 19.26 26.54 -2.23
CA PRO A 327 20.44 27.39 -2.37
C PRO A 327 21.34 27.31 -1.13
N HIS A 328 20.71 27.23 0.05
CA HIS A 328 21.41 27.03 1.30
C HIS A 328 22.20 25.72 1.37
N GLN A 329 21.58 24.60 1.00
CA GLN A 329 22.26 23.31 0.94
C GLN A 329 23.40 23.31 -0.09
N CYS A 330 23.23 24.00 -1.21
CA CYS A 330 24.23 24.05 -2.27
C CYS A 330 25.53 24.71 -1.78
N TYR A 331 25.46 25.92 -1.20
CA TYR A 331 26.68 26.61 -0.77
C TYR A 331 27.35 25.93 0.44
N GLN A 332 26.57 25.40 1.39
CA GLN A 332 27.14 24.76 2.59
C GLN A 332 27.84 23.43 2.31
N ASN A 333 27.54 22.79 1.19
CA ASN A 333 28.01 21.44 0.88
C ASN A 333 28.90 21.39 -0.38
N GLY A 334 29.63 22.48 -0.65
CA GLY A 334 30.66 22.51 -1.72
C GLY A 334 30.26 23.26 -3.00
N GLY A 335 29.27 24.14 -2.91
CA GLY A 335 28.88 25.05 -4.00
C GLY A 335 28.52 24.30 -5.28
N GLY A 336 29.20 24.59 -6.39
CA GLY A 336 28.94 23.94 -7.67
C GLY A 336 29.18 22.41 -7.66
N ALA A 337 30.06 21.91 -6.80
CA ALA A 337 30.31 20.46 -6.71
C ALA A 337 29.10 19.70 -6.14
N PHE A 338 28.30 20.35 -5.27
CA PHE A 338 27.05 19.79 -4.74
C PHE A 338 26.03 19.50 -5.85
N LEU A 339 26.00 20.30 -6.92
CA LEU A 339 25.05 20.14 -8.03
C LEU A 339 25.24 18.79 -8.73
N ILE A 340 26.48 18.31 -8.85
CA ILE A 340 26.78 17.00 -9.45
C ILE A 340 26.15 15.89 -8.60
N ILE A 341 26.37 15.91 -7.29
CA ILE A 341 25.81 14.92 -6.35
C ILE A 341 24.28 15.00 -6.32
N TYR A 342 23.73 16.22 -6.35
CA TYR A 342 22.29 16.46 -6.40
C TYR A 342 21.64 15.87 -7.66
N ILE A 343 22.25 16.03 -8.84
CA ILE A 343 21.76 15.43 -10.09
C ILE A 343 21.87 13.90 -10.07
N LEU A 344 22.95 13.35 -9.51
CA LEU A 344 23.07 11.90 -9.33
C LEU A 344 21.96 11.36 -8.41
N MET A 345 21.70 12.04 -7.28
CA MET A 345 20.60 11.69 -6.39
C MET A 345 19.23 11.86 -7.04
N LEU A 346 19.05 12.84 -7.94
CA LEU A 346 17.84 12.96 -8.74
C LEU A 346 17.64 11.72 -9.64
N ILE A 347 18.67 11.30 -10.36
CA ILE A 347 18.57 10.20 -11.34
C ILE A 347 18.39 8.85 -10.65
N PHE A 348 19.17 8.56 -9.60
CA PHE A 348 19.21 7.23 -8.99
C PHE A 348 18.24 7.04 -7.82
N LEU A 349 17.74 8.12 -7.22
CA LEU A 349 16.84 8.06 -6.05
C LEU A 349 15.53 8.80 -6.29
N GLY A 350 15.59 10.07 -6.67
CA GLY A 350 14.41 10.95 -6.78
C GLY A 350 13.43 10.51 -7.86
N LEU A 351 13.89 10.45 -9.11
CA LEU A 351 13.08 10.16 -10.28
C LEU A 351 12.45 8.75 -10.24
N PRO A 352 13.18 7.67 -9.87
CA PRO A 352 12.59 6.34 -9.75
C PRO A 352 11.45 6.28 -8.73
N LEU A 353 11.63 6.89 -7.55
CA LEU A 353 10.59 6.90 -6.50
C LEU A 353 9.39 7.75 -6.89
N PHE A 354 9.64 8.92 -7.49
CA PHE A 354 8.58 9.81 -7.96
C PHE A 354 7.75 9.17 -9.08
N PHE A 355 8.40 8.55 -10.07
CA PHE A 355 7.72 7.82 -11.13
C PHE A 355 6.94 6.61 -10.58
N LEU A 356 7.53 5.84 -9.66
CA LEU A 356 6.88 4.69 -9.04
C LEU A 356 5.56 5.10 -8.37
N GLU A 357 5.54 6.14 -7.55
CA GLU A 357 4.34 6.58 -6.86
C GLU A 357 3.29 7.16 -7.83
N MET A 358 3.72 7.92 -8.84
CA MET A 358 2.82 8.45 -9.87
C MET A 358 2.16 7.31 -10.67
N ALA A 359 2.96 6.36 -11.15
CA ALA A 359 2.47 5.19 -11.88
C ALA A 359 1.54 4.33 -11.01
N PHE A 360 1.91 4.13 -9.73
CA PHE A 360 1.11 3.35 -8.80
C PHE A 360 -0.26 4.01 -8.55
N GLY A 361 -0.28 5.33 -8.29
CA GLY A 361 -1.51 6.10 -8.12
C GLY A 361 -2.40 6.07 -9.37
N GLN A 362 -1.84 6.33 -10.55
CA GLN A 362 -2.58 6.32 -11.81
C GLN A 362 -3.13 4.94 -12.16
N TYR A 363 -2.35 3.88 -11.95
CA TYR A 363 -2.75 2.51 -12.27
C TYR A 363 -3.92 2.03 -11.40
N ALA A 364 -3.85 2.30 -10.09
CA ALA A 364 -4.86 1.84 -9.14
C ALA A 364 -6.10 2.74 -9.09
N SER A 365 -5.97 4.04 -9.39
CA SER A 365 -7.05 5.04 -9.21
C SER A 365 -7.69 4.99 -7.82
N LEU A 366 -6.85 4.80 -6.80
CA LEU A 366 -7.21 4.71 -5.38
C LEU A 366 -6.45 5.74 -4.56
N GLY A 367 -7.04 6.16 -3.45
CA GLY A 367 -6.41 7.09 -2.50
C GLY A 367 -5.31 6.43 -1.67
N PRO A 368 -4.53 7.24 -0.93
CA PRO A 368 -3.31 6.80 -0.23
C PRO A 368 -3.54 5.70 0.81
N ILE A 369 -4.74 5.60 1.40
CA ILE A 369 -5.10 4.52 2.34
C ILE A 369 -5.52 3.25 1.59
N THR A 370 -6.40 3.40 0.60
CA THR A 370 -7.04 2.26 -0.07
C THR A 370 -6.13 1.55 -1.06
N ILE A 371 -5.11 2.22 -1.58
CA ILE A 371 -4.16 1.66 -2.55
C ILE A 371 -3.32 0.50 -1.98
N TRP A 372 -3.05 0.51 -0.66
CA TRP A 372 -2.29 -0.56 0.03
C TRP A 372 -3.05 -1.88 0.18
N ARG A 373 -4.28 -1.95 -0.35
CA ARG A 373 -4.98 -3.23 -0.56
C ARG A 373 -4.20 -4.22 -1.44
N ILE A 374 -3.15 -3.77 -2.14
CA ILE A 374 -2.20 -4.61 -2.89
C ILE A 374 -1.46 -5.64 -2.01
N CYS A 375 -1.17 -5.30 -0.76
CA CYS A 375 -0.40 -6.16 0.12
C CYS A 375 -1.03 -6.07 1.52
N PRO A 376 -1.92 -7.03 1.86
CA PRO A 376 -2.59 -7.07 3.14
C PRO A 376 -1.66 -7.16 4.37
N LEU A 377 -0.35 -7.34 4.23
CA LEU A 377 0.65 -7.27 5.30
C LEU A 377 0.81 -5.81 5.73
N PHE A 378 0.78 -4.91 4.75
CA PHE A 378 0.60 -3.48 4.92
C PHE A 378 -0.89 -3.09 4.98
N LYS A 379 -1.80 -4.09 5.02
CA LYS A 379 -3.28 -4.07 5.08
C LYS A 379 -4.00 -4.38 6.43
N GLU A 380 -3.60 -5.47 7.08
CA GLU A 380 -4.53 -6.35 7.78
C GLU A 380 -3.96 -7.02 9.03
N ILE A 381 -4.50 -6.60 10.18
CA ILE A 381 -4.70 -7.44 11.34
C ILE A 381 -6.12 -7.11 11.80
N LYS A 382 -7.03 -8.05 11.55
CA LYS A 382 -8.43 -8.12 12.01
C LYS A 382 -8.95 -6.86 12.73
N ASP A 383 -9.73 -6.07 12.01
CA ASP A 383 -10.48 -4.90 12.50
C ASP A 383 -9.64 -3.75 13.10
N HIS A 384 -8.91 -3.07 12.21
CA HIS A 384 -8.50 -1.65 12.23
C HIS A 384 -6.99 -1.37 12.32
N VAL A 385 -6.53 -0.67 11.27
CA VAL A 385 -5.21 -0.07 11.00
C VAL A 385 -4.19 -0.98 10.32
N THR A 386 -3.68 -0.50 9.17
CA THR A 386 -2.28 -0.73 8.81
C THR A 386 -1.52 0.54 8.50
N GLY A 387 -0.22 0.49 8.84
CA GLY A 387 0.65 1.65 9.03
C GLY A 387 0.79 2.56 7.82
N LEU A 388 1.13 2.07 6.63
CA LEU A 388 1.71 2.95 5.59
C LEU A 388 0.75 4.03 5.06
N GLY A 389 -0.46 3.68 4.59
CA GLY A 389 -1.40 4.69 4.08
C GLY A 389 -1.85 5.69 5.16
N TYR A 390 -2.10 5.22 6.37
CA TYR A 390 -2.42 6.08 7.51
C TYR A 390 -1.21 6.93 7.95
N MET A 391 0.03 6.43 7.84
CA MET A 391 1.26 7.21 8.05
C MET A 391 1.39 8.33 7.04
N MET A 392 1.15 8.04 5.75
CA MET A 392 1.21 9.05 4.69
C MET A 392 0.26 10.20 5.01
N VAL A 393 -0.99 9.89 5.39
CA VAL A 393 -1.98 10.88 5.78
C VAL A 393 -1.58 11.61 7.06
N PHE A 394 -1.17 10.89 8.12
CA PHE A 394 -0.78 11.48 9.41
C PHE A 394 0.41 12.44 9.29
N ILE A 395 1.48 12.02 8.61
CA ILE A 395 2.65 12.84 8.36
C ILE A 395 2.24 14.08 7.56
N SER A 396 1.42 13.90 6.52
CA SER A 396 0.86 15.02 5.74
C SER A 396 0.02 15.96 6.60
N SER A 397 -0.75 15.46 7.59
CA SER A 397 -1.50 16.30 8.54
C SER A 397 -0.59 17.13 9.43
N ILE A 398 0.47 16.54 10.02
CA ILE A 398 1.44 17.30 10.83
C ILE A 398 2.13 18.37 9.96
N VAL A 399 2.55 17.99 8.75
CA VAL A 399 3.19 18.92 7.81
C VAL A 399 2.26 20.05 7.45
N SER A 400 1.00 19.75 7.15
CA SER A 400 -0.03 20.74 6.85
C SER A 400 -0.18 21.78 7.97
N ILE A 401 -0.05 21.39 9.25
CA ILE A 401 -0.21 22.32 10.38
C ILE A 401 0.94 23.33 10.40
N TYR A 402 2.20 22.87 10.48
CA TYR A 402 3.33 23.81 10.61
C TYR A 402 3.62 24.53 9.29
N TYR A 403 3.38 23.91 8.13
CA TYR A 403 3.60 24.53 6.83
C TYR A 403 2.63 25.71 6.63
N ASN A 404 1.38 25.60 7.10
CA ASN A 404 0.44 26.72 7.04
C ASN A 404 0.81 27.87 8.00
N VAL A 405 1.52 27.59 9.11
CA VAL A 405 2.11 28.64 9.95
C VAL A 405 3.15 29.44 9.17
N VAL A 406 3.97 28.76 8.36
CA VAL A 406 4.94 29.42 7.48
C VAL A 406 4.25 30.28 6.41
N ILE A 407 3.14 29.80 5.83
CA ILE A 407 2.29 30.62 4.95
C ILE A 407 1.77 31.86 5.70
N GLY A 408 1.37 31.70 6.96
CA GLY A 408 1.03 32.81 7.84
C GLY A 408 2.15 33.85 7.97
N TYR A 409 3.41 33.41 8.14
CA TYR A 409 4.56 34.32 8.13
C TYR A 409 4.71 35.07 6.80
N THR A 410 4.55 34.38 5.66
CA THR A 410 4.61 35.05 4.34
C THR A 410 3.53 36.10 4.18
N LEU A 411 2.31 35.85 4.69
CA LEU A 411 1.22 36.83 4.68
C LEU A 411 1.52 38.03 5.58
N ILE A 412 2.08 37.81 6.78
CA ILE A 412 2.49 38.91 7.67
C ILE A 412 3.45 39.85 6.94
N PHE A 413 4.54 39.31 6.38
CA PHE A 413 5.52 40.11 5.65
C PHE A 413 4.94 40.76 4.38
N LEU A 414 4.07 40.05 3.65
CA LEU A 414 3.38 40.62 2.49
C LEU A 414 2.55 41.84 2.88
N PHE A 415 1.76 41.76 3.96
CA PHE A 415 0.95 42.88 4.44
C PHE A 415 1.82 44.05 4.94
N TYR A 416 2.89 43.76 5.68
CA TYR A 416 3.84 44.79 6.11
C TYR A 416 4.69 45.38 4.96
N SER A 417 4.66 44.77 3.78
CA SER A 417 5.32 45.32 2.59
C SER A 417 4.50 46.42 1.90
N PHE A 418 3.20 46.57 2.20
CA PHE A 418 2.34 47.64 1.69
C PHE A 418 2.51 48.94 2.48
N THR A 419 3.76 49.38 2.63
CA THR A 419 4.13 50.63 3.30
C THR A 419 5.13 51.40 2.43
N SER A 420 5.27 52.70 2.68
CA SER A 420 6.29 53.52 2.00
C SER A 420 7.70 53.19 2.48
N LYS A 421 7.86 52.92 3.77
CA LYS A 421 9.11 52.49 4.41
C LYS A 421 8.89 51.14 5.09
N LEU A 422 9.74 50.17 4.77
CA LEU A 422 9.61 48.80 5.28
C LEU A 422 9.92 48.76 6.79
N PRO A 423 9.14 48.06 7.62
CA PRO A 423 9.37 48.00 9.07
C PRO A 423 10.72 47.38 9.46
N TRP A 424 11.26 46.49 8.63
CA TRP A 424 12.56 45.84 8.86
C TRP A 424 13.74 46.58 8.21
N SER A 425 13.53 47.81 7.72
CA SER A 425 14.58 48.62 7.08
C SER A 425 15.25 49.64 8.03
N TYR A 426 14.80 49.76 9.27
CA TYR A 426 15.37 50.70 10.24
C TYR A 426 15.08 50.28 11.68
N CYS A 427 15.89 50.75 12.62
CA CYS A 427 15.65 50.55 14.04
C CYS A 427 14.50 51.43 14.52
N HIS A 428 13.42 50.81 15.00
CA HIS A 428 12.30 51.55 15.59
C HIS A 428 12.64 52.10 16.99
N PRO A 429 12.05 53.24 17.41
CA PRO A 429 12.18 53.72 18.79
C PRO A 429 11.68 52.67 19.78
N GLY A 430 12.57 52.22 20.69
CA GLY A 430 12.27 51.19 21.69
C GLY A 430 12.91 49.82 21.44
N TRP A 431 13.51 49.58 20.27
CA TRP A 431 14.33 48.38 20.03
C TRP A 431 15.70 48.51 20.71
N ILE A 432 16.01 47.58 21.61
CA ILE A 432 17.27 47.53 22.36
C ILE A 432 18.30 46.73 21.52
N ASN A 433 19.58 47.15 21.53
CA ASN A 433 20.67 46.48 20.78
C ASN A 433 20.41 46.35 19.26
N CYS A 434 19.75 47.34 18.66
CA CYS A 434 19.53 47.38 17.21
C CYS A 434 20.69 48.07 16.49
N LYS A 435 21.33 47.36 15.55
CA LYS A 435 22.37 47.90 14.68
C LYS A 435 21.72 48.63 13.50
N ALA A 436 21.92 49.94 13.40
CA ALA A 436 21.54 50.70 12.20
C ALA A 436 22.32 50.21 10.97
N HIS A 437 21.73 50.33 9.77
CA HIS A 437 22.40 49.92 8.53
C HIS A 437 23.70 50.72 8.32
N PHE A 438 24.70 50.10 7.70
CA PHE A 438 26.02 50.72 7.47
C PHE A 438 25.93 52.05 6.69
N SER A 439 24.92 52.21 5.82
CA SER A 439 24.61 53.45 5.09
C SER A 439 24.15 54.61 5.99
N ASP A 440 23.65 54.31 7.19
CA ASP A 440 23.19 55.29 8.19
C ASP A 440 24.26 55.56 9.26
N CYS A 441 25.39 54.85 9.24
CA CYS A 441 26.53 55.12 10.11
C CYS A 441 27.35 56.29 9.53
N PRO A 442 27.61 57.36 10.31
CA PRO A 442 28.42 58.46 9.84
C PRO A 442 29.84 57.96 9.51
N THR A 443 30.23 58.03 8.23
CA THR A 443 31.54 57.61 7.72
C THR A 443 32.69 58.51 8.16
N ASN A 444 32.41 59.62 8.84
CA ASN A 444 33.41 60.49 9.40
C ASN A 444 33.44 60.33 10.92
N THR A 445 34.25 59.38 11.39
CA THR A 445 34.96 59.57 12.65
C THR A 445 36.01 60.68 12.44
N THR A 446 35.55 61.92 12.25
CA THR A 446 36.37 63.04 12.71
C THR A 446 36.35 62.91 14.22
N LEU A 447 37.50 62.52 14.78
CA LEU A 447 37.83 62.73 16.18
C LEU A 447 37.38 64.14 16.55
N ILE A 448 36.22 64.26 17.21
CA ILE A 448 35.86 65.50 17.88
C ILE A 448 36.79 65.52 19.09
N ASN A 449 37.92 66.21 18.94
CA ASN A 449 38.80 66.52 20.05
C ASN A 449 37.94 67.16 21.17
N SER A 450 38.14 66.63 22.35
CA SER A 450 37.36 66.82 23.57
C SER A 450 37.46 68.23 24.19
N THR A 451 37.37 69.31 23.41
CA THR A 451 37.62 70.68 23.91
C THR A 451 36.72 71.79 23.34
N GLN A 452 35.54 71.51 22.78
CA GLN A 452 34.56 72.56 22.42
C GLN A 452 33.16 72.35 23.01
N ILE A 453 33.08 71.93 24.28
CA ILE A 453 31.83 71.90 25.07
C ILE A 453 31.72 73.11 26.01
N LEU A 454 32.44 74.20 25.77
CA LEU A 454 32.20 75.46 26.47
C LEU A 454 31.85 76.53 25.44
N GLU A 455 30.67 77.14 25.63
CA GLU A 455 30.16 78.38 25.04
C GLU A 455 28.81 78.22 24.33
N TYR A 456 27.79 77.70 25.01
CA TYR A 456 26.40 78.18 24.85
C TYR A 456 25.57 77.93 26.13
N THR A 457 26.17 78.13 27.31
CA THR A 457 25.44 78.15 28.59
C THR A 457 25.64 79.50 29.27
N THR A 458 24.75 80.44 28.97
CA THR A 458 24.43 81.56 29.87
C THR A 458 22.98 81.97 29.66
N GLN A 459 22.08 81.38 30.47
CA GLN A 459 20.98 82.03 31.18
C GLN A 459 19.92 80.99 31.59
N ALA A 460 19.96 80.56 32.85
CA ALA A 460 18.80 80.49 33.74
C ALA A 460 19.21 79.80 35.06
N VAL A 461 19.34 80.61 36.10
CA VAL A 461 19.39 80.22 37.51
C VAL A 461 17.95 80.10 38.04
N THR A 462 17.72 79.10 38.87
CA THR A 462 16.57 78.87 39.81
C THR A 462 15.14 78.75 39.27
N ALA A 463 14.64 77.52 39.17
CA ALA A 463 13.42 77.05 39.85
C ALA A 463 13.28 75.52 39.71
N THR A 464 12.91 74.89 40.81
CA THR A 464 12.87 73.46 41.14
C THR A 464 12.20 72.52 40.11
N ALA A 465 12.94 71.47 39.75
CA ALA A 465 12.51 70.15 39.25
C ALA A 465 11.56 70.13 38.02
N ASN A 466 12.09 70.48 36.85
CA ASN A 466 11.44 70.33 35.55
C ASN A 466 12.07 69.21 34.69
N LEU A 467 11.19 68.42 34.07
CA LEU A 467 11.27 67.86 32.73
C LEU A 467 12.43 68.39 31.85
N THR A 468 13.27 67.50 31.31
CA THR A 468 13.43 67.20 29.86
C THR A 468 14.82 66.68 29.46
N LYS A 469 14.79 65.69 28.55
CA LYS A 469 15.65 65.49 27.36
C LYS A 469 17.10 66.02 27.42
N ASN A 470 18.05 65.10 27.40
CA ASN A 470 19.17 65.10 26.44
C ASN A 470 19.93 63.78 26.52
N SER A 471 19.43 62.76 25.80
CA SER A 471 20.22 61.59 25.43
C SER A 471 20.77 61.86 24.03
N SER A 472 22.02 62.29 23.96
CA SER A 472 22.83 62.23 22.76
C SER A 472 22.94 60.76 22.33
N THR A 473 22.19 60.37 21.31
CA THR A 473 22.25 59.03 20.71
C THR A 473 23.55 58.90 19.90
N VAL A 474 24.63 58.56 20.60
CA VAL A 474 25.82 58.01 19.95
C VAL A 474 25.40 56.66 19.35
N ILE A 475 25.25 56.58 18.03
CA ILE A 475 24.99 55.34 17.31
C ILE A 475 26.28 54.52 17.37
N ASN A 476 26.39 53.63 18.35
CA ASN A 476 27.51 52.72 18.47
C ASN A 476 27.34 51.63 17.41
N CYS A 477 27.99 51.77 16.25
CA CYS A 477 27.80 50.88 15.08
C CYS A 477 28.51 49.52 15.21
N THR A 478 29.14 49.23 16.36
CA THR A 478 29.97 48.05 16.58
C THR A 478 29.91 47.57 18.03
N SER A 479 28.80 46.94 18.43
CA SER A 479 28.81 45.96 19.52
C SER A 479 28.62 44.54 18.96
N PRO A 480 29.38 43.54 19.44
CA PRO A 480 29.21 42.14 19.02
C PRO A 480 27.84 41.54 19.39
N ASN A 481 27.05 42.21 20.24
CA ASN A 481 25.71 41.80 20.65
C ASN A 481 24.57 42.49 19.88
N ASP A 482 24.87 43.38 18.91
CA ASP A 482 23.82 44.09 18.17
C ASP A 482 23.23 43.23 17.04
N ARG A 483 21.91 43.28 16.89
CA ARG A 483 21.13 42.57 15.85
C ARG A 483 20.69 43.50 14.73
N THR A 484 20.50 42.98 13.52
CA THR A 484 19.96 43.80 12.42
C THR A 484 18.49 44.13 12.65
N PRO A 485 17.95 45.22 12.04
CA PRO A 485 16.54 45.56 12.16
C PRO A 485 15.63 44.43 11.66
N SER A 486 16.09 43.67 10.66
CA SER A 486 15.40 42.50 10.13
C SER A 486 15.39 41.32 11.10
N GLU A 487 16.48 41.09 11.84
CA GLU A 487 16.56 40.08 12.91
C GLU A 487 15.59 40.40 14.05
N ILE A 488 15.60 41.64 14.54
CA ILE A 488 14.70 42.08 15.61
C ILE A 488 13.24 41.99 15.16
N PHE A 489 12.94 42.46 13.95
CA PHE A 489 11.58 42.34 13.39
C PHE A 489 11.09 40.89 13.36
N TRP A 490 11.95 39.96 12.92
CA TRP A 490 11.62 38.53 12.88
C TRP A 490 11.42 37.93 14.27
N TYR A 491 12.42 38.04 15.14
CA TYR A 491 12.42 37.34 16.44
C TYR A 491 11.49 37.97 17.47
N GLU A 492 11.38 39.30 17.51
CA GLU A 492 10.67 40.01 18.59
C GLU A 492 9.28 40.48 18.17
N ASN A 493 9.04 40.77 16.88
CA ASN A 493 7.73 41.25 16.43
C ASN A 493 6.88 40.20 15.69
N VAL A 494 7.49 39.36 14.83
CA VAL A 494 6.75 38.31 14.10
C VAL A 494 6.60 37.05 14.94
N LEU A 495 7.71 36.52 15.46
CA LEU A 495 7.71 35.33 16.31
C LEU A 495 7.38 35.67 17.75
N ASP A 496 7.95 36.76 18.27
CA ASP A 496 7.95 37.10 19.69
C ASP A 496 8.39 35.87 20.51
N LEU A 497 9.62 35.44 20.18
CA LEU A 497 10.22 34.15 20.53
C LEU A 497 10.50 34.10 22.03
N SER A 498 10.01 33.05 22.70
CA SER A 498 10.29 32.80 24.12
C SER A 498 11.64 32.11 24.34
N ASP A 499 12.11 32.09 25.59
CA ASP A 499 13.40 31.51 25.97
C ASP A 499 13.47 29.98 25.78
N GLY A 500 12.32 29.31 25.71
CA GLY A 500 12.27 27.88 25.40
C GLY A 500 10.87 27.28 25.42
N ILE A 501 10.78 26.00 25.07
CA ILE A 501 9.52 25.26 25.01
C ILE A 501 8.81 25.13 26.37
N HIS A 502 9.55 25.26 27.47
CA HIS A 502 9.01 25.24 28.83
C HIS A 502 8.19 26.49 29.16
N GLU A 503 8.44 27.59 28.45
CA GLU A 503 7.78 28.87 28.63
C GLU A 503 7.20 29.31 27.27
N MET A 504 6.11 28.69 26.83
CA MET A 504 5.52 28.97 25.51
C MET A 504 4.90 30.37 25.39
N GLY A 505 4.73 31.09 26.50
CA GLY A 505 4.07 32.39 26.54
C GLY A 505 2.59 32.33 26.15
N GLY A 506 2.05 33.48 25.74
CA GLY A 506 0.66 33.61 25.28
C GLY A 506 0.50 33.56 23.75
N LEU A 507 -0.74 33.35 23.29
CA LEU A 507 -1.06 33.36 21.86
C LEU A 507 -0.79 34.73 21.23
N LYS A 508 -0.02 34.76 20.14
CA LYS A 508 0.26 35.97 19.37
C LYS A 508 -0.89 36.22 18.39
N TRP A 509 -1.82 37.09 18.76
CA TRP A 509 -3.06 37.34 18.00
C TRP A 509 -2.86 37.76 16.54
N LYS A 510 -1.78 38.49 16.23
CA LYS A 510 -1.42 38.81 14.83
C LYS A 510 -1.19 37.52 14.03
N LEU A 511 -0.39 36.60 14.56
CA LEU A 511 -0.13 35.32 13.91
C LEU A 511 -1.39 34.46 13.81
N VAL A 512 -2.23 34.43 14.86
CA VAL A 512 -3.52 33.72 14.84
C VAL A 512 -4.42 34.23 13.70
N LEU A 513 -4.52 35.55 13.52
CA LEU A 513 -5.34 36.15 12.46
C LEU A 513 -4.82 35.81 11.06
N PHE A 514 -3.51 35.91 10.83
CA PHE A 514 -2.92 35.59 9.52
C PHE A 514 -2.92 34.09 9.23
N LEU A 515 -2.80 33.25 10.26
CA LEU A 515 -2.98 31.80 10.14
C LEU A 515 -4.44 31.44 9.78
N LEU A 516 -5.42 32.11 10.41
CA LEU A 516 -6.82 31.95 10.05
C LEU A 516 -7.06 32.36 8.59
N LEU A 517 -6.49 33.50 8.15
CA LEU A 517 -6.56 33.94 6.76
C LEU A 517 -5.95 32.90 5.80
N ALA A 518 -4.79 32.33 6.14
CA ALA A 518 -4.16 31.28 5.35
C ALA A 518 -5.10 30.05 5.21
N TRP A 519 -5.70 29.59 6.31
CA TRP A 519 -6.66 28.48 6.29
C TRP A 519 -7.92 28.80 5.47
N VAL A 520 -8.46 30.01 5.56
CA VAL A 520 -9.61 30.44 4.74
C VAL A 520 -9.26 30.39 3.25
N ILE A 521 -8.09 30.90 2.85
CA ILE A 521 -7.66 30.87 1.44
C ILE A 521 -7.47 29.43 0.96
N VAL A 522 -6.82 28.60 1.77
CA VAL A 522 -6.63 27.17 1.48
C VAL A 522 -7.97 26.46 1.30
N PHE A 523 -8.93 26.70 2.21
CA PHE A 523 -10.29 26.16 2.11
C PHE A 523 -10.98 26.57 0.81
N LEU A 524 -10.90 27.85 0.43
CA LEU A 524 -11.46 28.34 -0.83
C LEU A 524 -10.82 27.67 -2.05
N CYS A 525 -9.52 27.41 -2.02
CA CYS A 525 -8.81 26.74 -3.11
C CYS A 525 -9.28 25.29 -3.32
N ILE A 526 -9.68 24.59 -2.25
CA ILE A 526 -10.06 23.17 -2.27
C ILE A 526 -11.56 22.92 -2.16
N MET A 527 -12.40 23.95 -2.01
CA MET A 527 -13.83 23.84 -1.70
C MET A 527 -14.62 22.91 -2.65
N LYS A 528 -14.22 22.80 -3.93
CA LYS A 528 -14.83 21.89 -4.92
C LYS A 528 -13.92 20.69 -5.30
N GLY A 529 -12.99 20.33 -4.44
CA GLY A 529 -11.99 19.28 -4.67
C GLY A 529 -11.09 19.60 -5.88
N ILE A 530 -10.73 18.58 -6.65
CA ILE A 530 -9.82 18.67 -7.80
C ILE A 530 -10.27 19.68 -8.87
N LYS A 531 -11.58 19.96 -8.98
CA LYS A 531 -12.12 20.91 -9.96
C LYS A 531 -11.78 22.36 -9.61
N SER A 532 -11.63 22.67 -8.33
CA SER A 532 -11.19 24.00 -7.87
C SER A 532 -9.67 24.06 -7.82
N SER A 533 -9.04 23.08 -7.18
CA SER A 533 -7.59 23.08 -6.99
C SER A 533 -6.82 22.99 -8.31
N GLY A 534 -7.31 22.23 -9.30
CA GLY A 534 -6.72 22.19 -10.64
C GLY A 534 -6.80 23.52 -11.40
N LYS A 535 -7.80 24.38 -11.10
CA LYS A 535 -7.88 25.73 -11.68
C LYS A 535 -6.92 26.69 -10.97
N VAL A 536 -6.83 26.59 -9.64
CA VAL A 536 -5.86 27.35 -8.83
C VAL A 536 -4.42 26.96 -9.20
N ALA A 537 -4.18 25.72 -9.62
CA ALA A 537 -2.89 25.24 -10.09
C ALA A 537 -2.34 26.01 -11.30
N TYR A 538 -3.19 26.55 -12.18
CA TYR A 538 -2.71 27.40 -13.28
C TYR A 538 -1.95 28.62 -12.77
N PHE A 539 -2.50 29.29 -11.76
CA PHE A 539 -1.85 30.46 -11.18
C PHE A 539 -0.67 30.06 -10.30
N THR A 540 -0.90 29.15 -9.35
CA THR A 540 0.14 28.75 -8.38
C THR A 540 1.33 28.04 -9.02
N GLY A 541 1.12 27.32 -10.13
CA GLY A 541 2.17 26.58 -10.85
C GLY A 541 2.91 27.38 -11.92
N THR A 542 2.47 28.61 -12.24
CA THR A 542 3.11 29.44 -13.29
C THR A 542 3.57 30.80 -12.77
N PHE A 543 2.78 31.44 -11.91
CA PHE A 543 3.05 32.81 -11.47
C PHE A 543 4.36 32.99 -10.67
N PRO A 544 4.80 32.03 -9.83
CA PRO A 544 6.11 32.10 -9.20
C PRO A 544 7.26 32.23 -10.20
N TYR A 545 7.16 31.63 -11.39
CA TYR A 545 8.17 31.75 -12.44
C TYR A 545 8.24 33.15 -13.03
N VAL A 546 7.10 33.84 -13.15
CA VAL A 546 7.05 35.24 -13.59
C VAL A 546 7.83 36.11 -12.60
N ILE A 547 7.60 35.92 -11.30
CA ILE A 547 8.33 36.67 -10.27
C ILE A 547 9.80 36.28 -10.21
N LEU A 548 10.14 34.99 -10.31
CA LEU A 548 11.53 34.55 -10.35
C LEU A 548 12.29 35.16 -11.53
N LEU A 549 11.67 35.28 -12.71
CA LEU A 549 12.28 35.95 -13.86
C LEU A 549 12.48 37.44 -13.61
N ILE A 550 11.50 38.14 -13.03
CA ILE A 550 11.61 39.56 -12.67
C ILE A 550 12.76 39.76 -11.66
N LEU A 551 12.79 38.96 -10.60
CA LEU A 551 13.83 39.02 -9.56
C LEU A 551 15.19 38.57 -10.09
N PHE A 552 15.25 37.66 -11.06
CA PHE A 552 16.48 37.26 -11.73
C PHE A 552 17.12 38.44 -12.45
N PHE A 553 16.40 39.07 -13.39
CA PHE A 553 16.93 40.22 -14.13
C PHE A 553 17.24 41.39 -13.21
N ARG A 554 16.42 41.61 -12.16
CA ARG A 554 16.75 42.61 -11.14
C ARG A 554 18.02 42.25 -10.39
N GLY A 555 18.16 41.00 -9.93
CA GLY A 555 19.27 40.53 -9.12
C GLY A 555 20.60 40.62 -9.85
N VAL A 556 20.67 40.11 -11.08
CA VAL A 556 21.93 40.09 -11.86
C VAL A 556 22.39 41.48 -12.32
N THR A 557 21.49 42.48 -12.35
CA THR A 557 21.84 43.86 -12.71
C THR A 557 22.32 44.70 -11.51
N LEU A 558 22.26 44.15 -10.29
CA LEU A 558 22.77 44.83 -9.09
C LEU A 558 24.29 44.78 -9.03
N LYS A 559 24.89 45.84 -8.48
CA LYS A 559 26.33 45.89 -8.21
C LYS A 559 26.70 44.82 -7.19
N GLY A 560 27.78 44.10 -7.41
CA GLY A 560 28.22 43.03 -6.50
C GLY A 560 27.49 41.69 -6.65
N ALA A 561 26.47 41.58 -7.51
CA ALA A 561 25.73 40.34 -7.75
C ALA A 561 26.65 39.15 -8.11
N GLY A 562 27.71 39.43 -8.88
CA GLY A 562 28.72 38.43 -9.26
C GLY A 562 29.38 37.74 -8.07
N LYS A 563 29.64 38.44 -6.96
CA LYS A 563 30.24 37.84 -5.74
C LYS A 563 29.37 36.73 -5.16
N GLY A 564 28.05 36.94 -5.16
CA GLY A 564 27.11 35.95 -4.66
C GLY A 564 26.96 34.76 -5.60
N ILE A 565 26.89 34.99 -6.92
CA ILE A 565 26.84 33.91 -7.92
C ILE A 565 28.12 33.07 -7.89
N GLU A 566 29.28 33.72 -7.75
CA GLU A 566 30.55 33.03 -7.55
C GLU A 566 30.52 32.17 -6.28
N PHE A 567 30.08 32.73 -5.16
CA PHE A 567 29.95 31.99 -3.90
C PHE A 567 28.99 30.78 -4.00
N TYR A 568 27.92 30.91 -4.78
CA TYR A 568 26.96 29.84 -5.04
C TYR A 568 27.57 28.69 -5.86
N LEU A 569 28.33 29.00 -6.92
CA LEU A 569 28.79 28.03 -7.90
C LEU A 569 30.24 27.57 -7.73
N LYS A 570 31.04 28.25 -6.90
CA LYS A 570 32.45 27.88 -6.67
C LYS A 570 32.53 26.41 -6.22
N PRO A 571 33.13 25.52 -7.04
CA PRO A 571 33.14 24.10 -6.72
C PRO A 571 34.22 23.81 -5.68
N ASP A 572 33.83 23.09 -4.63
CA ASP A 572 34.76 22.47 -3.68
C ASP A 572 34.61 20.95 -3.76
N PHE A 573 35.51 20.32 -4.50
CA PHE A 573 35.46 18.88 -4.73
C PHE A 573 35.90 18.05 -3.51
N GLU A 574 36.60 18.65 -2.54
CA GLU A 574 36.97 17.95 -1.30
C GLU A 574 35.72 17.63 -0.47
N MET A 575 34.72 18.52 -0.49
CA MET A 575 33.44 18.31 0.19
C MET A 575 32.71 17.04 -0.29
N MET A 576 32.91 16.62 -1.55
CA MET A 576 32.28 15.42 -2.09
C MET A 576 32.76 14.12 -1.46
N LYS A 577 33.94 14.12 -0.81
CA LYS A 577 34.47 12.95 -0.07
C LYS A 577 33.68 12.68 1.21
N HIS A 578 32.96 13.68 1.72
CA HIS A 578 32.21 13.56 2.97
C HIS A 578 30.79 13.02 2.74
N SER A 579 30.43 11.94 3.43
CA SER A 579 29.09 11.33 3.37
C SER A 579 27.96 12.28 3.78
N LYS A 580 28.25 13.30 4.59
CA LYS A 580 27.30 14.35 4.98
C LYS A 580 26.73 15.08 3.76
N VAL A 581 27.54 15.33 2.74
CA VAL A 581 27.16 16.03 1.50
C VAL A 581 26.19 15.18 0.68
N TRP A 582 26.49 13.89 0.51
CA TRP A 582 25.60 12.93 -0.17
C TRP A 582 24.27 12.77 0.55
N ARG A 583 24.28 12.68 1.89
CA ARG A 583 23.06 12.66 2.69
C ARG A 583 22.25 13.95 2.52
N ALA A 584 22.90 15.11 2.52
CA ALA A 584 22.23 16.40 2.32
C ALA A 584 21.55 16.46 0.94
N ALA A 585 22.22 16.00 -0.12
CA ALA A 585 21.64 15.92 -1.47
C ALA A 585 20.45 14.96 -1.54
N ALA A 586 20.57 13.75 -0.97
CA ALA A 586 19.49 12.76 -0.95
C ALA A 586 18.25 13.28 -0.20
N VAL A 587 18.47 13.85 1.00
CA VAL A 587 17.40 14.48 1.81
C VAL A 587 16.77 15.64 1.05
N GLN A 588 17.57 16.49 0.40
CA GLN A 588 17.05 17.61 -0.38
C GLN A 588 16.19 17.15 -1.55
N ILE A 589 16.59 16.12 -2.30
CA ILE A 589 15.80 15.56 -3.41
C ILE A 589 14.49 14.95 -2.92
N LEU A 590 14.53 14.12 -1.87
CA LEU A 590 13.34 13.46 -1.34
C LEU A 590 12.32 14.47 -0.80
N TYR A 591 12.74 15.46 0.00
CA TYR A 591 11.81 16.46 0.52
C TYR A 591 11.38 17.50 -0.52
N SER A 592 12.10 17.65 -1.63
CA SER A 592 11.72 18.57 -2.71
C SER A 592 10.72 17.92 -3.68
N LEU A 593 10.92 16.67 -4.08
CA LEU A 593 9.96 15.97 -4.94
C LEU A 593 8.74 15.46 -4.16
N GLY A 594 8.89 15.20 -2.86
CA GLY A 594 7.83 14.75 -1.97
C GLY A 594 7.28 13.33 -2.20
N PRO A 595 8.02 12.32 -2.71
CA PRO A 595 7.49 10.97 -2.80
C PRO A 595 7.26 10.37 -1.41
N GLY A 596 6.21 9.56 -1.28
CA GLY A 596 5.84 8.87 -0.05
C GLY A 596 4.95 9.67 0.91
N PHE A 597 4.52 10.88 0.54
CA PHE A 597 3.59 11.70 1.33
C PHE A 597 2.11 11.46 0.95
N GLY A 598 1.86 10.84 -0.20
CA GLY A 598 0.52 10.50 -0.67
C GLY A 598 -0.15 11.61 -1.49
N GLY A 599 0.41 12.82 -1.49
CA GLY A 599 -0.06 13.93 -2.34
C GLY A 599 0.08 13.61 -3.83
N LEU A 600 1.24 13.12 -4.26
CA LEU A 600 1.47 12.71 -5.64
C LEU A 600 0.57 11.53 -6.06
N LEU A 601 0.47 10.53 -5.18
CA LEU A 601 -0.41 9.37 -5.37
C LEU A 601 -1.86 9.81 -5.56
N THR A 602 -2.34 10.72 -4.69
CA THR A 602 -3.67 11.32 -4.73
C THR A 602 -3.91 11.99 -6.07
N MET A 603 -3.02 12.90 -6.50
CA MET A 603 -3.18 13.60 -7.79
C MET A 603 -3.20 12.64 -8.99
N SER A 604 -2.32 11.64 -8.96
CA SER A 604 -2.18 10.67 -10.05
C SER A 604 -3.39 9.74 -10.16
N SER A 605 -4.08 9.48 -9.04
CA SER A 605 -5.28 8.64 -9.00
C SER A 605 -6.47 9.20 -9.81
N TYR A 606 -6.51 10.51 -10.04
CA TYR A 606 -7.53 11.19 -10.85
C TYR A 606 -7.15 11.28 -12.34
N ASN A 607 -6.00 10.72 -12.73
CA ASN A 607 -5.53 10.76 -14.10
C ASN A 607 -6.17 9.66 -14.95
N LYS A 608 -6.19 9.85 -16.27
CA LYS A 608 -6.66 8.81 -17.20
C LYS A 608 -5.68 7.65 -17.20
N PHE A 609 -6.18 6.41 -17.29
CA PHE A 609 -5.34 5.22 -17.25
C PHE A 609 -4.25 5.20 -18.34
N ASN A 610 -4.60 5.60 -19.57
CA ASN A 610 -3.69 5.64 -20.72
C ASN A 610 -2.80 6.90 -20.77
N ASN A 611 -2.82 7.76 -19.74
CA ASN A 611 -1.97 8.94 -19.73
C ASN A 611 -0.49 8.55 -19.56
N ASN A 612 0.43 9.26 -20.23
CA ASN A 612 1.85 8.96 -20.13
C ASN A 612 2.47 9.52 -18.84
N CYS A 613 2.30 8.80 -17.73
CA CYS A 613 2.86 9.17 -16.43
C CYS A 613 4.38 9.18 -16.39
N HIS A 614 5.07 8.41 -17.25
CA HIS A 614 6.53 8.43 -17.33
C HIS A 614 7.05 9.79 -17.81
N ARG A 615 6.46 10.32 -18.89
CA ARG A 615 6.77 11.66 -19.39
C ARG A 615 6.46 12.73 -18.35
N ASP A 616 5.32 12.63 -17.69
CA ASP A 616 4.89 13.60 -16.68
C ASP A 616 5.83 13.60 -15.47
N ALA A 617 6.22 12.42 -14.98
CA ALA A 617 7.19 12.28 -13.90
C ALA A 617 8.54 12.93 -14.23
N LEU A 618 9.04 12.70 -15.45
CA LEU A 618 10.27 13.33 -15.93
C LEU A 618 10.15 14.87 -15.97
N ILE A 619 9.07 15.39 -16.56
CA ILE A 619 8.87 16.84 -16.68
C ILE A 619 8.80 17.49 -15.30
N VAL A 620 7.97 16.96 -14.40
CA VAL A 620 7.80 17.55 -13.05
C VAL A 620 9.11 17.52 -12.28
N ALA A 621 9.85 16.40 -12.32
CA ALA A 621 11.12 16.27 -11.61
C ALA A 621 12.20 17.23 -12.15
N LEU A 622 12.31 17.36 -13.48
CA LEU A 622 13.23 18.30 -14.11
C LEU A 622 12.86 19.75 -13.86
N VAL A 623 11.58 20.10 -13.93
CA VAL A 623 11.09 21.44 -13.60
C VAL A 623 11.39 21.74 -12.13
N ASN A 624 11.11 20.82 -11.22
CA ASN A 624 11.39 20.99 -9.79
C ASN A 624 12.87 21.30 -9.50
N SER A 625 13.77 20.45 -9.98
CA SER A 625 15.21 20.62 -9.78
C SER A 625 15.78 21.81 -10.55
N GLY A 626 15.28 22.07 -11.77
CA GLY A 626 15.63 23.24 -12.57
C GLY A 626 15.24 24.53 -11.87
N THR A 627 14.05 24.60 -11.28
CA THR A 627 13.58 25.75 -10.48
C THR A 627 14.44 25.97 -9.25
N SER A 628 14.84 24.91 -8.55
CA SER A 628 15.77 25.00 -7.42
C SER A 628 17.11 25.62 -7.81
N ILE A 629 17.71 25.15 -8.91
CA ILE A 629 18.98 25.69 -9.42
C ILE A 629 18.80 27.15 -9.84
N PHE A 630 17.75 27.46 -10.59
CA PHE A 630 17.45 28.82 -11.05
C PHE A 630 17.20 29.78 -9.88
N ALA A 631 16.43 29.36 -8.88
CA ALA A 631 16.21 30.14 -7.66
C ALA A 631 17.52 30.40 -6.92
N GLY A 632 18.50 29.49 -6.98
CA GLY A 632 19.86 29.72 -6.48
C GLY A 632 20.50 30.98 -7.07
N PHE A 633 20.43 31.18 -8.39
CA PHE A 633 20.92 32.39 -9.04
C PHE A 633 20.17 33.65 -8.58
N VAL A 634 18.84 33.57 -8.46
CA VAL A 634 18.01 34.70 -7.99
C VAL A 634 18.35 35.09 -6.56
N ILE A 635 18.50 34.11 -5.67
CA ILE A 635 18.79 34.36 -4.26
C ILE A 635 20.21 34.90 -4.09
N PHE A 636 21.21 34.24 -4.68
CA PHE A 636 22.60 34.61 -4.49
C PHE A 636 23.01 35.89 -5.23
N SER A 637 22.38 36.25 -6.35
CA SER A 637 22.64 37.55 -6.98
C SER A 637 22.24 38.72 -6.06
N VAL A 638 21.10 38.62 -5.38
CA VAL A 638 20.63 39.62 -4.41
C VAL A 638 21.48 39.63 -3.13
N LEU A 639 21.88 38.47 -2.63
CA LEU A 639 22.77 38.38 -1.45
C LEU A 639 24.19 38.87 -1.75
N GLY A 640 24.68 38.67 -2.98
CA GLY A 640 25.95 39.25 -3.45
C GLY A 640 25.92 40.77 -3.47
N PHE A 641 24.79 41.36 -3.89
CA PHE A 641 24.55 42.80 -3.76
C PHE A 641 24.57 43.25 -2.29
N MET A 642 23.84 42.57 -1.40
CA MET A 642 23.84 42.91 0.03
C MET A 642 25.24 42.83 0.65
N ALA A 643 26.03 41.81 0.32
CA ALA A 643 27.41 41.69 0.77
C ALA A 643 28.28 42.85 0.25
N HIS A 644 28.05 43.30 -0.98
CA HIS A 644 28.73 44.46 -1.55
C HIS A 644 28.34 45.77 -0.87
N GLU A 645 27.05 46.02 -0.60
CA GLU A 645 26.60 47.24 0.07
C GLU A 645 27.01 47.30 1.54
N THR A 646 26.96 46.16 2.24
CA THR A 646 27.34 46.08 3.66
C THR A 646 28.84 45.94 3.89
N GLN A 647 29.65 45.85 2.83
CA GLN A 647 31.10 45.60 2.88
C GLN A 647 31.46 44.34 3.70
N GLN A 648 30.65 43.30 3.58
CA GLN A 648 30.84 42.00 4.22
C GLN A 648 31.11 40.90 3.20
N GLU A 649 31.64 39.78 3.65
CA GLU A 649 31.70 38.58 2.81
C GLU A 649 30.30 37.96 2.65
N VAL A 650 30.06 37.29 1.52
CA VAL A 650 28.78 36.62 1.26
C VAL A 650 28.46 35.59 2.35
N LYS A 651 29.47 34.91 2.91
CA LYS A 651 29.32 33.95 4.01
C LYS A 651 28.74 34.59 5.28
N ASP A 652 29.00 35.87 5.52
CA ASP A 652 28.59 36.57 6.74
C ASP A 652 27.14 37.03 6.67
N VAL A 653 26.67 37.41 5.48
CA VAL A 653 25.27 37.81 5.27
C VAL A 653 24.31 36.61 5.16
N VAL A 654 24.84 35.40 4.92
CA VAL A 654 24.05 34.13 4.86
C VAL A 654 24.16 33.27 6.12
N LYS A 655 24.60 33.84 7.24
CA LYS A 655 24.72 33.12 8.52
C LYS A 655 23.41 32.48 8.98
N ASN A 656 22.28 33.12 8.66
CA ASN A 656 20.97 32.68 9.08
C ASN A 656 20.46 31.52 8.21
N SER A 657 20.51 30.31 8.76
CA SER A 657 20.08 29.07 8.09
C SER A 657 18.56 28.90 8.10
N GLY A 658 18.02 28.16 7.13
CA GLY A 658 16.58 27.80 7.11
C GLY A 658 15.65 29.00 6.85
N PRO A 659 14.57 29.19 7.64
CA PRO A 659 13.65 30.32 7.48
C PRO A 659 14.35 31.69 7.58
N GLY A 660 15.45 31.79 8.33
CA GLY A 660 16.21 33.03 8.49
C GLY A 660 16.76 33.57 7.16
N LEU A 661 17.06 32.71 6.18
CA LEU A 661 17.47 33.18 4.86
C LEU A 661 16.36 34.00 4.17
N ALA A 662 15.11 33.54 4.30
CA ALA A 662 13.96 34.15 3.63
C ALA A 662 13.27 35.26 4.42
N PHE A 663 13.35 35.22 5.76
CA PHE A 663 12.66 36.16 6.64
C PHE A 663 13.59 37.16 7.35
N ILE A 664 14.91 37.01 7.19
CA ILE A 664 15.91 37.94 7.73
C ILE A 664 16.82 38.46 6.62
N ALA A 665 17.65 37.60 6.03
CA ALA A 665 18.69 38.04 5.10
C ALA A 665 18.11 38.62 3.79
N TYR A 666 17.13 37.94 3.20
CA TYR A 666 16.53 38.42 1.95
C TYR A 666 15.71 39.71 2.11
N PRO A 667 14.84 39.85 3.13
CA PRO A 667 14.10 41.09 3.38
C PRO A 667 15.03 42.27 3.66
N GLU A 668 16.16 42.01 4.34
CA GLU A 668 17.21 43.00 4.55
C GLU A 668 17.85 43.45 3.23
N ALA A 669 18.21 42.51 2.36
CA ALA A 669 18.74 42.82 1.03
C ALA A 669 17.74 43.61 0.16
N LEU A 670 16.46 43.25 0.21
CA LEU A 670 15.39 43.94 -0.53
C LEU A 670 15.15 45.35 -0.01
N ALA A 671 15.26 45.57 1.31
CA ALA A 671 15.13 46.88 1.92
C ALA A 671 16.21 47.88 1.46
N GLN A 672 17.41 47.39 1.12
CA GLN A 672 18.51 48.21 0.61
C GLN A 672 18.34 48.60 -0.86
N MET A 673 17.42 47.96 -1.59
CA MET A 673 17.16 48.31 -2.98
C MET A 673 16.29 49.56 -3.10
N LYS A 674 16.57 50.38 -4.10
CA LYS A 674 15.62 51.44 -4.51
C LYS A 674 14.27 50.79 -4.88
N GLY A 675 13.20 51.26 -4.24
CA GLY A 675 11.87 50.68 -4.37
C GLY A 675 11.67 49.39 -3.54
N GLY A 676 12.40 49.22 -2.43
CA GLY A 676 12.33 48.05 -1.55
C GLY A 676 10.93 47.48 -1.26
N PRO A 677 9.89 48.32 -1.03
CA PRO A 677 8.52 47.81 -0.87
C PRO A 677 8.01 46.98 -2.05
N PHE A 678 8.25 47.41 -3.29
CA PHE A 678 7.83 46.68 -4.50
C PHE A 678 8.50 45.30 -4.58
N TRP A 679 9.80 45.24 -4.35
CA TRP A 679 10.55 43.98 -4.39
C TRP A 679 10.15 43.03 -3.26
N SER A 680 9.87 43.56 -2.07
CA SER A 680 9.33 42.80 -0.94
C SER A 680 7.93 42.24 -1.24
N ILE A 681 7.02 43.04 -1.82
CA ILE A 681 5.70 42.56 -2.26
C ILE A 681 5.86 41.40 -3.25
N CYS A 682 6.70 41.56 -4.28
CA CYS A 682 6.95 40.50 -5.25
C CYS A 682 7.48 39.22 -4.57
N PHE A 683 8.51 39.35 -3.74
CA PHE A 683 9.13 38.20 -3.09
C PHE A 683 8.18 37.47 -2.13
N PHE A 684 7.51 38.17 -1.23
CA PHE A 684 6.61 37.54 -0.26
C PHE A 684 5.32 37.04 -0.90
N PHE A 685 4.83 37.69 -1.96
CA PHE A 685 3.71 37.16 -2.73
C PHE A 685 4.10 35.87 -3.48
N MET A 686 5.31 35.80 -4.04
CA MET A 686 5.85 34.55 -4.61
C MET A 686 5.93 33.43 -3.56
N LEU A 687 6.50 33.70 -2.39
CA LEU A 687 6.57 32.71 -1.30
C LEU A 687 5.16 32.25 -0.87
N PHE A 688 4.22 33.19 -0.74
CA PHE A 688 2.83 32.87 -0.43
C PHE A 688 2.21 31.94 -1.48
N VAL A 689 2.38 32.24 -2.77
CA VAL A 689 1.85 31.43 -3.88
C VAL A 689 2.49 30.03 -3.94
N LEU A 690 3.80 29.93 -3.72
CA LEU A 690 4.51 28.65 -3.63
C LEU A 690 4.04 27.81 -2.43
N GLY A 691 3.89 28.45 -1.28
CA GLY A 691 3.34 27.82 -0.09
C GLY A 691 1.92 27.30 -0.32
N LEU A 692 1.05 28.15 -0.88
CA LEU A 692 -0.33 27.79 -1.20
C LEU A 692 -0.39 26.59 -2.17
N GLY A 693 0.48 26.60 -3.20
CA GLY A 693 0.63 25.54 -4.20
C GLY A 693 0.83 24.15 -3.60
N SER A 694 1.78 24.02 -2.67
CA SER A 694 2.04 22.74 -2.00
C SER A 694 0.93 22.39 -1.00
N GLN A 695 0.42 23.38 -0.27
CA GLN A 695 -0.49 23.17 0.86
C GLN A 695 -1.83 22.54 0.45
N PHE A 696 -2.43 22.99 -0.66
CA PHE A 696 -3.74 22.46 -1.07
C PHE A 696 -3.66 20.98 -1.48
N ILE A 697 -2.49 20.50 -1.92
CA ILE A 697 -2.25 19.12 -2.36
C ILE A 697 -1.94 18.22 -1.17
N ILE A 698 -1.18 18.73 -0.20
CA ILE A 698 -0.97 18.07 1.09
C ILE A 698 -2.33 17.82 1.76
N ILE A 699 -3.23 18.81 1.74
CA ILE A 699 -4.58 18.65 2.30
C ILE A 699 -5.48 17.77 1.42
N ALA A 700 -5.33 17.80 0.10
CA ALA A 700 -6.08 16.89 -0.77
C ALA A 700 -5.81 15.40 -0.45
N SER A 701 -4.58 15.07 -0.03
CA SER A 701 -4.24 13.71 0.45
C SER A 701 -5.03 13.31 1.70
N PHE A 702 -5.45 14.29 2.51
CA PHE A 702 -6.31 14.10 3.67
C PHE A 702 -7.80 14.06 3.30
N ILE A 703 -8.29 14.96 2.43
CA ILE A 703 -9.73 15.04 2.08
C ILE A 703 -10.25 13.75 1.43
N GLU A 704 -9.36 12.98 0.78
CA GLU A 704 -9.72 11.68 0.22
C GLU A 704 -9.95 10.58 1.28
N TYR A 705 -9.78 10.92 2.55
CA TYR A 705 -10.29 10.14 3.66
C TYR A 705 -11.83 10.25 3.71
N ASP A 706 -12.49 9.25 3.13
CA ASP A 706 -13.88 8.99 3.44
C ASP A 706 -13.90 8.28 4.80
N GLY A 707 -14.51 8.90 5.82
CA GLY A 707 -14.42 8.49 7.23
C GLY A 707 -14.57 6.99 7.49
N MET A 708 -14.01 6.51 8.61
CA MET A 708 -14.14 5.10 8.98
C MET A 708 -15.61 4.66 8.97
N LYS A 709 -15.92 3.72 8.06
CA LYS A 709 -17.23 3.07 7.93
C LYS A 709 -17.04 1.57 8.12
N TYR A 710 -17.77 0.98 9.05
CA TYR A 710 -17.89 -0.47 9.16
C TYR A 710 -19.25 -0.88 8.62
N GLU A 711 -19.24 -1.53 7.45
CA GLU A 711 -20.46 -1.79 6.67
C GLU A 711 -21.28 -0.50 6.46
N ASN A 712 -22.40 -0.34 7.17
CA ASN A 712 -23.26 0.85 7.09
C ASN A 712 -23.09 1.82 8.27
N TYR A 713 -22.19 1.55 9.22
CA TYR A 713 -21.97 2.37 10.42
C TYR A 713 -20.78 3.33 10.25
N THR A 714 -21.03 4.63 10.33
CA THR A 714 -19.99 5.69 10.36
C THR A 714 -19.55 5.95 11.80
N TYR A 715 -18.25 5.88 12.07
CA TYR A 715 -17.72 6.16 13.41
C TYR A 715 -17.83 7.65 13.79
N PRO A 716 -18.03 7.96 15.08
CA PRO A 716 -18.05 9.34 15.55
C PRO A 716 -16.63 9.95 15.60
N GLN A 717 -16.52 11.25 15.34
CA GLN A 717 -15.26 11.99 15.20
C GLN A 717 -14.32 11.88 16.41
N TRP A 718 -14.86 11.74 17.63
CA TRP A 718 -14.03 11.56 18.83
C TRP A 718 -13.34 10.19 18.86
N ALA A 719 -13.99 9.14 18.36
CA ALA A 719 -13.40 7.81 18.27
C ALA A 719 -12.33 7.75 17.18
N GLU A 720 -12.52 8.54 16.12
CA GLU A 720 -11.52 8.74 15.09
C GLU A 720 -10.28 9.50 15.63
N ALA A 721 -10.49 10.59 16.38
CA ALA A 721 -9.41 11.35 17.01
C ALA A 721 -8.61 10.49 18.01
N LEU A 722 -9.30 9.65 18.79
CA LEU A 722 -8.66 8.66 19.66
C LEU A 722 -7.86 7.62 18.85
N GLY A 723 -8.40 7.17 17.71
CA GLY A 723 -7.71 6.32 16.75
C GLY A 723 -6.43 6.95 16.22
N TRP A 724 -6.45 8.23 15.83
CA TRP A 724 -5.27 8.96 15.38
C TRP A 724 -4.20 9.10 16.48
N LEU A 725 -4.60 9.35 17.72
CA LEU A 725 -3.70 9.38 18.89
C LEU A 725 -3.03 8.02 19.15
N ILE A 726 -3.80 6.93 19.04
CA ILE A 726 -3.33 5.56 19.21
C ILE A 726 -2.37 5.17 18.07
N VAL A 727 -2.72 5.49 16.81
CA VAL A 727 -1.86 5.25 15.64
C VAL A 727 -0.53 6.00 15.81
N SER A 728 -0.56 7.27 16.19
CA SER A 728 0.65 8.07 16.43
C SER A 728 1.61 7.42 17.44
N ALA A 729 1.07 6.85 18.51
CA ALA A 729 1.84 6.15 19.54
C ALA A 729 2.36 4.76 19.05
N ILE A 730 1.59 4.05 18.22
CA ILE A 730 1.97 2.73 17.67
C ILE A 730 3.02 2.85 16.55
N LEU A 731 3.02 3.95 15.80
CA LEU A 731 3.96 4.19 14.70
C LEU A 731 5.42 4.31 15.16
N LEU A 732 5.68 4.67 16.42
CA LEU A 732 6.99 4.63 17.06
C LEU A 732 7.52 3.20 17.30
N CYS A 733 6.65 2.18 17.27
CA CYS A 733 6.97 0.78 17.58
C CYS A 733 6.77 -0.18 16.39
N LEU A 734 6.55 0.34 15.18
CA LEU A 734 6.28 -0.42 13.94
C LEU A 734 7.21 -1.62 13.69
N PRO A 735 8.54 -1.51 13.85
CA PRO A 735 9.44 -2.65 13.67
C PRO A 735 9.22 -3.75 14.72
N VAL A 736 8.99 -3.36 15.96
CA VAL A 736 8.76 -4.28 17.09
C VAL A 736 7.43 -5.00 16.93
N TYR A 737 6.40 -4.31 16.46
CA TYR A 737 5.09 -4.88 16.17
C TYR A 737 5.14 -5.88 15.01
N MET A 738 5.86 -5.55 13.91
CA MET A 738 6.07 -6.48 12.78
C MET A 738 6.78 -7.76 13.24
N ILE A 739 7.79 -7.64 14.12
CA ILE A 739 8.52 -8.78 14.70
C ILE A 739 7.60 -9.64 15.59
N ILE A 740 6.79 -9.01 16.46
CA ILE A 740 5.83 -9.72 17.33
C ILE A 740 4.77 -10.43 16.49
N LYS A 741 4.32 -9.85 15.37
CA LYS A 741 3.29 -10.44 14.51
C LYS A 741 3.81 -11.61 13.69
N VAL A 742 5.04 -11.53 13.19
CA VAL A 742 5.74 -12.67 12.60
C VAL A 742 5.92 -13.77 13.65
N ALA A 743 6.33 -13.43 14.87
CA ALA A 743 6.47 -14.40 15.96
C ALA A 743 5.16 -15.08 16.37
N ASN A 744 4.05 -14.33 16.41
CA ASN A 744 2.72 -14.85 16.73
C ASN A 744 2.13 -15.72 15.60
N CYS A 745 2.46 -15.43 14.35
CA CYS A 745 2.08 -16.27 13.20
C CYS A 745 2.84 -17.61 13.19
N VAL A 746 4.06 -17.63 13.74
CA VAL A 746 4.94 -18.80 13.90
C VAL A 746 4.64 -19.58 15.20
N GLY A 747 3.88 -19.01 16.13
CA GLY A 747 3.47 -19.63 17.39
C GLY A 747 4.46 -19.49 18.57
N SER A 748 5.68 -18.95 18.38
CA SER A 748 6.64 -18.60 19.46
C SER A 748 7.89 -17.85 18.94
N LEU A 749 8.43 -16.91 19.74
CA LEU A 749 9.68 -16.16 19.47
C LEU A 749 10.93 -17.06 19.36
N LYS A 750 11.01 -18.18 20.09
CA LYS A 750 12.17 -19.10 20.04
C LYS A 750 12.23 -19.90 18.73
N ASN A 751 11.09 -20.07 18.06
CA ASN A 751 11.00 -20.83 16.80
C ASN A 751 11.36 -19.97 15.58
N LEU A 752 11.38 -18.64 15.71
CA LEU A 752 11.76 -17.72 14.64
C LEU A 752 13.20 -17.99 14.13
N TRP A 753 14.13 -18.31 15.04
CA TRP A 753 15.52 -18.61 14.71
C TRP A 753 15.70 -19.94 13.96
N TRP A 754 14.84 -20.94 14.24
CA TRP A 754 14.81 -22.22 13.53
C TRP A 754 14.09 -22.14 12.17
N VAL A 755 13.07 -21.29 12.07
CA VAL A 755 12.30 -21.00 10.83
C VAL A 755 13.14 -20.24 9.81
N ILE A 756 14.00 -19.31 10.22
CA ILE A 756 14.87 -18.56 9.30
C ILE A 756 16.00 -19.43 8.70
N ARG A 757 16.39 -20.54 9.36
CA ARG A 757 17.47 -21.44 8.90
C ARG A 757 17.01 -22.70 8.15
N GLY A 758 15.72 -23.02 8.14
CA GLY A 758 15.21 -24.24 7.51
C GLY A 758 14.64 -24.01 6.10
N PRO A 759 15.00 -24.80 5.07
CA PRO A 759 14.50 -24.64 3.70
C PRO A 759 12.97 -24.86 3.53
N TYR A 760 12.26 -25.24 4.60
CA TYR A 760 10.83 -25.59 4.59
C TYR A 760 9.91 -24.51 5.19
N ALA A 761 10.45 -23.44 5.76
CA ALA A 761 9.67 -22.46 6.53
C ALA A 761 8.88 -21.45 5.67
N ILE A 762 9.28 -21.24 4.41
CA ILE A 762 8.57 -20.36 3.47
C ILE A 762 7.24 -20.98 3.00
N LYS A 763 7.06 -22.31 3.11
CA LYS A 763 5.87 -23.02 2.59
C LYS A 763 4.71 -23.19 3.58
N VAL A 764 4.93 -23.03 4.88
CA VAL A 764 3.97 -23.45 5.93
C VAL A 764 3.32 -22.28 6.68
N LEU A 765 3.82 -21.06 6.53
CA LEU A 765 3.14 -19.89 7.08
C LEU A 765 2.20 -19.26 6.05
N ASN A 766 0.97 -18.98 6.49
CA ASN A 766 -0.07 -18.23 5.79
C ASN A 766 0.32 -16.74 5.58
N LEU A 767 1.60 -16.45 5.37
CA LEU A 767 2.14 -15.15 4.97
C LEU A 767 1.69 -14.80 3.54
N ARG A 768 1.33 -15.81 2.73
CA ARG A 768 0.85 -15.63 1.37
C ARG A 768 -0.44 -14.79 1.31
N THR A 769 -1.41 -15.02 2.20
CA THR A 769 -2.64 -14.20 2.27
C THR A 769 -2.38 -12.76 2.72
N LEU A 770 -1.28 -12.52 3.44
CA LEU A 770 -0.83 -11.18 3.80
C LEU A 770 -0.10 -10.50 2.63
N ILE A 771 0.46 -11.22 1.67
CA ILE A 771 1.20 -10.60 0.55
C ILE A 771 0.37 -10.57 -0.74
N GLU A 772 -0.72 -11.34 -0.81
CA GLU A 772 -1.63 -11.38 -1.95
C GLU A 772 -2.59 -10.17 -1.98
N PRO A 773 -2.72 -9.47 -3.12
CA PRO A 773 -3.66 -8.38 -3.28
C PRO A 773 -5.10 -8.76 -2.93
N SER A 774 -5.79 -7.87 -2.24
CA SER A 774 -7.23 -8.02 -1.95
C SER A 774 -8.05 -8.01 -3.25
N SER A 775 -9.15 -8.76 -3.29
CA SER A 775 -10.07 -8.78 -4.45
C SER A 775 -10.71 -7.43 -4.81
N LYS A 776 -10.64 -6.45 -3.89
CA LYS A 776 -11.07 -5.05 -4.13
C LYS A 776 -9.94 -4.15 -4.63
N TRP A 777 -8.75 -4.70 -4.86
CA TRP A 777 -7.59 -4.04 -5.45
C TRP A 777 -7.44 -4.51 -6.91
N GLY A 778 -7.11 -3.61 -7.83
CA GLY A 778 -6.95 -3.93 -9.24
C GLY A 778 -6.91 -2.68 -10.13
N PRO A 779 -6.51 -2.80 -11.40
CA PRO A 779 -6.44 -1.69 -12.33
C PRO A 779 -7.82 -1.07 -12.55
N ALA A 780 -7.86 0.26 -12.68
CA ALA A 780 -9.10 1.01 -12.89
C ALA A 780 -9.93 0.50 -14.10
N LEU A 781 -9.27 -0.03 -15.14
CA LEU A 781 -9.91 -0.56 -16.35
C LEU A 781 -10.73 -1.84 -16.10
N GLU A 782 -10.32 -2.72 -15.19
CA GLU A 782 -11.02 -3.99 -14.94
C GLU A 782 -12.40 -3.77 -14.30
N LYS A 783 -12.57 -2.64 -13.60
CA LYS A 783 -13.88 -2.18 -13.09
C LYS A 783 -14.77 -1.60 -14.19
N ILE A 784 -14.19 -1.07 -15.26
CA ILE A 784 -14.94 -0.47 -16.38
C ILE A 784 -15.33 -1.56 -17.39
N GLU A 785 -14.45 -2.50 -17.74
CA GLU A 785 -14.75 -3.61 -18.65
C GLU A 785 -15.83 -4.56 -18.11
N LYS A 786 -15.86 -4.80 -16.79
CA LYS A 786 -16.95 -5.56 -16.15
C LYS A 786 -18.31 -4.86 -16.27
N ASN A 787 -18.35 -3.53 -16.37
CA ASN A 787 -19.59 -2.79 -16.58
C ASN A 787 -20.01 -2.76 -18.06
N ILE A 788 -19.07 -2.86 -19.00
CA ILE A 788 -19.35 -2.91 -20.44
C ILE A 788 -19.91 -4.29 -20.83
N HIS A 789 -19.41 -5.38 -20.24
CA HIS A 789 -19.91 -6.74 -20.51
C HIS A 789 -21.27 -7.08 -19.88
N ILE A 790 -21.84 -6.21 -19.05
CA ILE A 790 -23.20 -6.37 -18.48
C ILE A 790 -24.26 -5.67 -19.36
N LEU A 791 -23.84 -4.88 -20.35
CA LEU A 791 -24.71 -4.15 -21.29
C LEU A 791 -24.63 -4.68 -22.74
N GLY A 792 -24.03 -5.86 -22.95
CA GLY A 792 -23.86 -6.49 -24.26
C GLY A 792 -24.71 -7.73 -24.45
#